data_AF-A0AB34PTH8-F1
#
_entry.id   AF-A0AB34PTH8-F1
#
_cell.length_a   1.000
_cell.length_b   1.000
_cell.length_c   1.000
_cell.angle_alpha   90.00
_cell.angle_beta   90.00
_cell.angle_gamma   90.00
#
_symmetry.space_group_name_H-M   'P 1'
#
loop_
_entity.id
_entity.type
_entity.pdbx_description
1 polymer ?
#
loop_
_entity_poly.entity_id
_entity_poly.type
_entity_poly.pdbx_seq_one_letter_code
_entity_poly.pdbx_strand_id
1 'polypeptide(L)'
;MGKDLLTAEAVTKLLRSKDTSITEIVNTANSLLNNTLDIYLPGKEVFVLNLLCDRLNDKSNGKFGKWKFNKDVWNLLLSVWSKLNHQKVDRQRVIQRLKIIEIIILVLQQNNDNEVFSSLFEFLGIMFQESYIIADENSATQLLKCFVEHMDVLQASDSIVSWTELVRDIYTRACSKISLEGSKKFYNKFFEDCCFPLIEYLAISEGSSVSPILKELLIQGVFNADSTKYYQSSLERELKKKDIKEVSVIYLYTLTVQLFSAKHMEICEGVYSIMASKCPDLAEKLLSILASCRKTISKPFIESIYKVEVADKPFKQLNWDMVKHIFAIDSELAISKSGFLFKTYKSEFQLDDKVVPVAEVIVDGFARNRELSDFFTKVWPKAIKRDEIWESDEFIHTVSQHVKTFSGKQLIDVIESSFYADKGSQRAIFTAITKGLTSSSANLIDAVKQTLLDRSNYFNATENFWCIRYYLLCLYGTDFTIAEQNMKQNIDLYYHFSIFRLLELQVIKEYSKSDQKYFIACIEGEKEMISPIFKRWLVIFNKFFDSDLLIKLISLGYPDIEFDDVFFEQPKLTTSLIRFITENLPARMDLIASIPIVCFNKAFKKELLNGLFVLFVSNPTKETLENIQYLLGQPTYSSILETNFDNMLKLLTVSTEESKLIAYNVIEIVWKNNVRQIKNEENQKYVNDAISKLSSYLDSMSQQIISPELEAISIILTNTKEVGLFENTEKGLNKLNEKFTNYCINTLNNCNTQNFITVRWLLQALVMLPPKSLSFENVISCTKRLDPNILKDNSIQSTLFQLICKTIDFNYKSLVYVLSLFVSLSSGRNTELYTVLKSLFQKFSKHSQLYFEVFDFFTRSIDAVPVEFNLSFAQIASIFLSTVPKDADANRYNSKCFTFYVNALQSGNECVAMQILTSLKDLLTNQSWIFKQNLLEITLVIVKTGLQKLNSFANQEQIYILSTQIVSHILLYHRFKIATRHHLVLNVMSSLLKYLADGTSKLSSNTEAASAYARLLSNLCEPSERVGDKMFHLTTSASYFKKLLRKHLSVLLSNYIYFNLKYTFTRTVNDAIMPGIYSMFTVLSQNELRVVNDSLDYGGKAFYKTLYNDYKDHGKWKDQ
;
A
#
# COMPACT_ATOMS: atom_id res chain seq x y z
N MET A 1 -9.72 58.76 -41.55
CA MET A 1 -8.64 59.62 -42.07
C MET A 1 -7.33 58.85 -41.92
N GLY A 2 -6.77 58.35 -43.03
CA GLY A 2 -5.51 57.61 -43.03
C GLY A 2 -4.35 58.53 -42.68
N LYS A 3 -3.59 58.18 -41.65
CA LYS A 3 -2.28 58.79 -41.40
C LYS A 3 -1.25 57.96 -42.16
N ASP A 4 -0.53 58.58 -43.09
CA ASP A 4 0.59 57.95 -43.77
C ASP A 4 1.68 57.59 -42.76
N LEU A 5 1.79 56.30 -42.43
CA LEU A 5 2.84 55.73 -41.58
C LEU A 5 4.11 55.55 -42.41
N LEU A 6 4.74 56.65 -42.82
CA LEU A 6 5.95 56.66 -43.67
C LEU A 6 7.25 56.92 -42.90
N THR A 7 7.19 57.25 -41.60
CA THR A 7 8.38 57.52 -40.78
C THR A 7 8.34 56.81 -39.43
N ALA A 8 9.52 56.49 -38.86
CA ALA A 8 9.65 55.91 -37.52
C ALA A 8 9.06 56.81 -36.42
N GLU A 9 9.15 58.14 -36.59
CA GLU A 9 8.51 59.10 -35.69
C GLU A 9 6.99 59.00 -35.75
N ALA A 10 6.40 58.91 -36.96
CA ALA A 10 4.95 58.78 -37.12
C ALA A 10 4.42 57.48 -36.48
N VAL A 11 5.13 56.36 -36.65
CA VAL A 11 4.79 55.06 -36.05
C VAL A 11 4.90 55.11 -34.52
N THR A 12 6.02 55.60 -33.98
CA THR A 12 6.21 55.66 -32.52
C THR A 12 5.23 56.64 -31.85
N LYS A 13 4.87 57.74 -32.52
CA LYS A 13 3.84 58.70 -32.07
C LYS A 13 2.44 58.06 -32.09
N LEU A 14 2.12 57.24 -33.09
CA LEU A 14 0.86 56.49 -33.13
C LEU A 14 0.79 55.46 -32.00
N LEU A 15 1.83 54.66 -31.80
CA LEU A 15 1.88 53.64 -30.74
C LEU A 15 1.81 54.25 -29.32
N ARG A 16 2.26 55.50 -29.15
CA ARG A 16 2.18 56.24 -27.87
C ARG A 16 0.91 57.07 -27.71
N SER A 17 0.09 57.19 -28.75
CA SER A 17 -1.10 58.03 -28.80
C SER A 17 -2.14 57.66 -27.74
N LYS A 18 -2.81 58.68 -27.19
CA LYS A 18 -3.97 58.55 -26.28
C LYS A 18 -5.30 58.38 -27.03
N ASP A 19 -5.34 58.78 -28.30
CA ASP A 19 -6.58 58.91 -29.06
C ASP A 19 -6.79 57.79 -30.08
N THR A 20 -5.78 56.94 -30.26
CA THR A 20 -5.80 55.80 -31.17
C THR A 20 -6.42 54.57 -30.48
N SER A 21 -7.18 53.76 -31.22
CA SER A 21 -7.81 52.55 -30.68
C SER A 21 -6.78 51.46 -30.35
N ILE A 22 -7.08 50.59 -29.36
CA ILE A 22 -6.18 49.47 -28.98
C ILE A 22 -5.93 48.57 -30.19
N THR A 23 -6.97 48.24 -30.97
CA THR A 23 -6.87 47.41 -32.17
C THR A 23 -5.92 48.00 -33.20
N GLU A 24 -5.99 49.31 -33.46
CA GLU A 24 -5.10 49.99 -34.40
C GLU A 24 -3.65 50.03 -33.90
N ILE A 25 -3.44 50.22 -32.59
CA ILE A 25 -2.11 50.17 -31.97
C ILE A 25 -1.51 48.76 -32.07
N VAL A 26 -2.27 47.72 -31.74
CA VAL A 26 -1.81 46.33 -31.80
C VAL A 26 -1.50 45.92 -33.25
N ASN A 27 -2.36 46.28 -34.21
CA ASN A 27 -2.12 46.01 -35.64
C ASN A 27 -0.86 46.73 -36.14
N THR A 28 -0.65 47.98 -35.73
CA THR A 28 0.55 48.75 -36.09
C THR A 28 1.80 48.16 -35.45
N ALA A 29 1.73 47.74 -34.18
CA ALA A 29 2.85 47.10 -33.49
C ALA A 29 3.22 45.75 -34.13
N ASN A 30 2.22 44.93 -34.48
CA ASN A 30 2.44 43.68 -35.21
C ASN A 30 3.06 43.93 -36.59
N SER A 31 2.59 44.95 -37.32
CA SER A 31 3.13 45.32 -38.63
C SER A 31 4.60 45.77 -38.53
N LEU A 32 4.93 46.56 -37.51
CA LEU A 32 6.31 46.97 -37.19
C LEU A 32 7.19 45.76 -36.85
N LEU A 33 6.71 44.84 -36.01
CA LEU A 33 7.47 43.65 -35.61
C LEU A 33 7.63 42.64 -36.75
N ASN A 34 6.69 42.60 -37.70
CA ASN A 34 6.70 41.69 -38.86
C ASN A 34 7.41 42.28 -40.09
N ASN A 35 7.98 43.48 -39.99
CA ASN A 35 8.62 44.20 -41.11
C ASN A 35 7.68 44.45 -42.30
N THR A 36 6.37 44.61 -42.06
CA THR A 36 5.42 44.95 -43.13
C THR A 36 5.31 46.46 -43.35
N LEU A 37 5.81 47.26 -42.41
CA LEU A 37 6.01 48.70 -42.58
C LEU A 37 7.41 48.96 -43.15
N ASP A 38 7.50 49.74 -44.22
CA ASP A 38 8.77 50.14 -44.85
C ASP A 38 9.48 51.24 -44.04
N ILE A 39 9.86 50.90 -42.80
CA ILE A 39 10.43 51.83 -41.81
C ILE A 39 11.52 51.13 -41.00
N TYR A 40 12.66 51.81 -40.81
CA TYR A 40 13.75 51.35 -39.94
C TYR A 40 13.65 51.94 -38.53
N LEU A 41 13.39 51.09 -37.52
CA LEU A 41 13.43 51.45 -36.10
C LEU A 41 14.37 50.49 -35.33
N PRO A 42 15.58 50.93 -34.93
CA PRO A 42 16.51 50.12 -34.14
C PRO A 42 15.90 49.70 -32.80
N GLY A 43 16.05 48.42 -32.43
CA GLY A 43 15.55 47.90 -31.15
C GLY A 43 14.02 47.96 -31.00
N LYS A 44 13.28 47.90 -32.11
CA LYS A 44 11.82 47.95 -32.14
C LYS A 44 11.15 46.94 -31.20
N GLU A 45 11.72 45.75 -31.02
CA GLU A 45 11.22 44.72 -30.11
C GLU A 45 11.31 45.19 -28.65
N VAL A 46 12.45 45.75 -28.25
CA VAL A 46 12.67 46.32 -26.91
C VAL A 46 11.77 47.55 -26.70
N PHE A 47 11.56 48.37 -27.73
CA PHE A 47 10.63 49.50 -27.68
C PHE A 47 9.19 49.04 -27.42
N VAL A 48 8.69 48.05 -28.17
CA VAL A 48 7.33 47.53 -27.98
C VAL A 48 7.18 46.86 -26.60
N LEU A 49 8.21 46.13 -26.12
CA LEU A 49 8.18 45.55 -24.78
C LEU A 49 8.08 46.61 -23.68
N ASN A 50 8.84 47.71 -23.79
CA ASN A 50 8.73 48.84 -22.85
C ASN A 50 7.35 49.48 -22.90
N LEU A 51 6.80 49.70 -24.10
CA LEU A 51 5.45 50.23 -24.27
C LEU A 51 4.41 49.33 -23.57
N LEU A 52 4.49 48.01 -23.77
CA LEU A 52 3.58 47.06 -23.13
C LEU A 52 3.71 47.09 -21.61
N CYS A 53 4.94 47.12 -21.07
CA CYS A 53 5.16 47.23 -19.63
C CYS A 53 4.57 48.52 -19.06
N ASP A 54 4.78 49.65 -19.71
CA ASP A 54 4.25 50.96 -19.28
C ASP A 54 2.71 50.96 -19.29
N ARG A 55 2.10 50.36 -20.31
CA ARG A 55 0.64 50.35 -20.49
C ARG A 55 -0.07 49.36 -19.58
N LEU A 56 0.49 48.16 -19.41
CA LEU A 56 -0.07 47.15 -18.51
C LEU A 56 0.04 47.57 -17.04
N ASN A 57 1.09 48.30 -16.68
CA ASN A 57 1.25 48.89 -15.35
C ASN A 57 0.32 50.09 -15.07
N ASP A 58 -0.36 50.64 -16.09
CA ASP A 58 -1.28 51.77 -15.92
C ASP A 58 -2.54 51.33 -15.14
N LYS A 59 -2.79 52.03 -14.03
CA LYS A 59 -3.93 51.78 -13.12
C LYS A 59 -5.06 52.78 -13.28
N SER A 60 -4.95 53.74 -14.20
CA SER A 60 -5.99 54.74 -14.42
C SER A 60 -7.26 54.11 -15.01
N ASN A 61 -8.43 54.64 -14.65
CA ASN A 61 -9.70 54.27 -15.29
C ASN A 61 -9.84 54.84 -16.72
N GLY A 62 -8.76 55.38 -17.29
CA GLY A 62 -8.71 55.95 -18.63
C GLY A 62 -8.51 54.91 -19.72
N LYS A 63 -8.30 55.38 -20.96
CA LYS A 63 -8.11 54.52 -22.15
C LYS A 63 -6.94 53.53 -22.03
N PHE A 64 -5.89 53.87 -21.27
CA PHE A 64 -4.72 52.99 -21.09
C PHE A 64 -4.93 51.88 -20.07
N GLY A 65 -5.69 52.12 -19.01
CA GLY A 65 -6.04 51.05 -18.06
C GLY A 65 -6.87 49.93 -18.66
N LYS A 66 -7.47 50.13 -19.85
CA LYS A 66 -8.22 49.10 -20.56
C LYS A 66 -7.36 48.05 -21.26
N TRP A 67 -6.04 48.26 -21.38
CA TRP A 67 -5.15 47.39 -22.16
C TRP A 67 -5.06 45.97 -21.60
N LYS A 68 -5.02 45.83 -20.27
CA LYS A 68 -4.94 44.52 -19.58
C LYS A 68 -6.18 43.63 -19.73
N PHE A 69 -7.30 44.19 -20.20
CA PHE A 69 -8.55 43.47 -20.45
C PHE A 69 -8.73 43.08 -21.92
N ASN A 70 -7.74 43.31 -22.78
CA ASN A 70 -7.81 42.99 -24.19
C ASN A 70 -6.86 41.85 -24.54
N LYS A 71 -7.38 40.77 -25.15
CA LYS A 71 -6.60 39.58 -25.50
C LYS A 71 -5.44 39.86 -26.47
N ASP A 72 -5.64 40.77 -27.41
CA ASP A 72 -4.66 41.05 -28.46
C ASP A 72 -3.40 41.73 -27.89
N VAL A 73 -3.54 42.42 -26.75
CA VAL A 73 -2.41 42.99 -26.00
C VAL A 73 -1.54 41.90 -25.38
N TRP A 74 -2.15 40.87 -24.77
CA TRP A 74 -1.43 39.73 -24.22
C TRP A 74 -0.78 38.87 -25.31
N ASN A 75 -1.47 38.67 -26.44
CA ASN A 75 -0.90 37.99 -27.62
C ASN A 75 0.28 38.77 -28.21
N LEU A 76 0.22 40.10 -28.24
CA LEU A 76 1.36 40.93 -28.65
C LEU A 76 2.53 40.81 -27.68
N LEU A 77 2.28 40.72 -26.36
CA LEU A 77 3.32 40.50 -25.35
C LEU A 77 4.02 39.15 -25.53
N LEU A 78 3.26 38.07 -25.76
CA LEU A 78 3.78 36.74 -26.10
C LEU A 78 4.65 36.78 -27.37
N SER A 79 4.16 37.46 -28.42
CA SER A 79 4.89 37.62 -29.69
C SER A 79 6.22 38.35 -29.51
N VAL A 80 6.23 39.48 -28.79
CA VAL A 80 7.45 40.26 -28.54
C VAL A 80 8.45 39.48 -27.67
N TRP A 81 7.96 38.73 -26.67
CA TRP A 81 8.81 37.92 -25.81
C TRP A 81 9.61 36.87 -26.61
N SER A 82 8.93 36.17 -27.53
CA SER A 82 9.55 35.16 -28.39
C SER A 82 10.59 35.76 -29.34
N LYS A 83 10.32 36.93 -29.93
CA LYS A 83 11.26 37.63 -30.83
C LYS A 83 12.53 38.12 -30.12
N LEU A 84 12.47 38.34 -28.81
CA LEU A 84 13.62 38.73 -27.98
C LEU A 84 14.46 37.56 -27.45
N ASN A 85 14.24 36.32 -27.92
CA ASN A 85 14.99 35.14 -27.46
C ASN A 85 16.51 35.24 -27.62
N HIS A 86 17.00 36.00 -28.61
CA HIS A 86 18.43 36.23 -28.85
C HIS A 86 19.04 37.35 -27.97
N GLN A 87 18.21 38.17 -27.30
CA GLN A 87 18.62 39.31 -26.47
C GLN A 87 18.14 39.15 -25.01
N LYS A 88 18.50 38.03 -24.37
CA LYS A 88 17.98 37.64 -23.05
C LYS A 88 18.26 38.65 -21.93
N VAL A 89 19.42 39.31 -21.94
CA VAL A 89 19.81 40.27 -20.88
C VAL A 89 18.91 41.50 -20.88
N ASP A 90 18.69 42.10 -22.05
CA ASP A 90 17.84 43.29 -22.18
C ASP A 90 16.37 42.95 -21.94
N ARG A 91 15.93 41.78 -22.41
CA ARG A 91 14.59 41.22 -22.12
C ARG A 91 14.35 41.09 -20.61
N GLN A 92 15.29 40.48 -19.87
CA GLN A 92 15.19 40.30 -18.41
C GLN A 92 15.14 41.64 -17.67
N ARG A 93 15.93 42.62 -18.12
CA ARG A 93 16.00 43.95 -17.50
C ARG A 93 14.70 44.73 -17.65
N VAL A 94 14.06 44.70 -18.83
CA VAL A 94 12.82 45.43 -19.08
C VAL A 94 11.64 44.80 -18.35
N ILE A 95 11.50 43.47 -18.41
CA ILE A 95 10.33 42.78 -17.88
C ILE A 95 10.23 42.83 -16.35
N GLN A 96 11.35 43.00 -15.64
CA GLN A 96 11.35 43.19 -14.19
C GLN A 96 10.56 44.43 -13.72
N ARG A 97 10.26 45.37 -14.63
CA ARG A 97 9.39 46.52 -14.34
C ARG A 97 7.90 46.18 -14.34
N LEU A 98 7.52 45.05 -14.93
CA LEU A 98 6.13 44.62 -15.02
C LEU A 98 5.65 44.11 -13.67
N LYS A 99 4.62 44.75 -13.11
CA LYS A 99 4.01 44.34 -11.83
C LYS A 99 3.00 43.22 -12.05
N ILE A 100 3.48 42.08 -12.56
CA ILE A 100 2.62 41.02 -13.12
C ILE A 100 1.58 40.52 -12.11
N ILE A 101 1.95 40.27 -10.85
CA ILE A 101 1.02 39.79 -9.83
C ILE A 101 -0.11 40.81 -9.57
N GLU A 102 0.21 42.09 -9.48
CA GLU A 102 -0.79 43.15 -9.29
C GLU A 102 -1.73 43.26 -10.51
N ILE A 103 -1.20 43.08 -11.73
CA ILE A 103 -1.99 43.11 -12.96
C ILE A 103 -2.96 41.94 -13.00
N ILE A 104 -2.52 40.73 -12.68
CA ILE A 104 -3.36 39.53 -12.70
C ILE A 104 -4.51 39.64 -11.70
N ILE A 105 -4.22 40.13 -10.48
CA ILE A 105 -5.25 40.39 -9.47
C ILE A 105 -6.33 41.33 -10.03
N LEU A 106 -5.92 42.43 -10.68
CA LEU A 106 -6.87 43.38 -11.28
C LEU A 106 -7.67 42.77 -12.43
N VAL A 107 -7.06 41.90 -13.25
CA VAL A 107 -7.74 41.23 -14.36
C VAL A 107 -8.77 40.23 -13.86
N LEU A 108 -8.41 39.39 -12.88
CA LEU A 108 -9.34 38.46 -12.24
C LEU A 108 -10.53 39.19 -11.62
N GLN A 109 -10.32 40.34 -10.97
CA GLN A 109 -11.40 41.09 -10.31
C GLN A 109 -12.38 41.80 -11.25
N GLN A 110 -11.99 42.10 -12.50
CA GLN A 110 -12.73 43.04 -13.36
C GLN A 110 -13.07 42.49 -14.74
N ASN A 111 -12.73 41.22 -15.03
CA ASN A 111 -12.96 40.61 -16.33
C ASN A 111 -13.49 39.18 -16.18
N ASN A 112 -14.31 38.73 -17.13
CA ASN A 112 -14.83 37.35 -17.20
C ASN A 112 -14.49 36.67 -18.53
N ASP A 113 -13.61 37.28 -19.34
CA ASP A 113 -13.23 36.76 -20.65
C ASP A 113 -12.16 35.66 -20.53
N ASN A 114 -12.57 34.41 -20.80
CA ASN A 114 -11.70 33.24 -20.78
C ASN A 114 -10.54 33.32 -21.79
N GLU A 115 -10.70 34.05 -22.90
CA GLU A 115 -9.61 34.24 -23.87
C GLU A 115 -8.49 35.13 -23.28
N VAL A 116 -8.85 36.15 -22.51
CA VAL A 116 -7.89 37.00 -21.80
C VAL A 116 -7.15 36.21 -20.72
N PHE A 117 -7.88 35.41 -19.94
CA PHE A 117 -7.26 34.56 -18.91
C PHE A 117 -6.27 33.57 -19.51
N SER A 118 -6.61 32.97 -20.65
CA SER A 118 -5.75 32.01 -21.35
C SER A 118 -4.40 32.64 -21.74
N SER A 119 -4.42 33.76 -22.47
CA SER A 119 -3.17 34.44 -22.87
C SER A 119 -2.38 34.99 -21.69
N LEU A 120 -3.06 35.42 -20.62
CA LEU A 120 -2.43 35.94 -19.40
C LEU A 120 -1.72 34.84 -18.60
N PHE A 121 -2.40 33.71 -18.35
CA PHE A 121 -1.82 32.59 -17.61
C PHE A 121 -0.73 31.87 -18.42
N GLU A 122 -0.84 31.84 -19.75
CA GLU A 122 0.24 31.39 -20.64
C GLU A 122 1.49 32.25 -20.43
N PHE A 123 1.36 33.58 -20.48
CA PHE A 123 2.48 34.48 -20.25
C PHE A 123 3.04 34.37 -18.82
N LEU A 124 2.18 34.23 -17.81
CA LEU A 124 2.61 34.00 -16.42
C LEU A 124 3.41 32.71 -16.30
N GLY A 125 3.00 31.63 -16.96
CA GLY A 125 3.73 30.36 -17.00
C GLY A 125 5.12 30.52 -17.60
N ILE A 126 5.24 31.23 -18.72
CA ILE A 126 6.55 31.55 -19.35
C ILE A 126 7.41 32.38 -18.39
N MET A 127 6.82 33.40 -17.75
CA MET A 127 7.53 34.25 -16.78
C MET A 127 8.02 33.47 -15.56
N PHE A 128 7.23 32.52 -15.06
CA PHE A 128 7.59 31.69 -13.92
C PHE A 128 8.78 30.78 -14.24
N GLN A 129 8.87 30.28 -15.47
CA GLN A 129 9.97 29.41 -15.94
C GLN A 129 11.24 30.20 -16.31
N GLU A 130 11.11 31.35 -16.97
CA GLU A 130 12.24 32.06 -17.59
C GLU A 130 12.73 33.27 -16.79
N SER A 131 11.97 33.74 -15.79
CA SER A 131 12.27 34.98 -15.07
C SER A 131 12.03 34.88 -13.56
N TYR A 132 12.48 35.91 -12.82
CA TYR A 132 12.22 36.02 -11.38
C TYR A 132 10.94 36.82 -11.16
N ILE A 133 9.91 36.16 -10.63
CA ILE A 133 8.66 36.80 -10.21
C ILE A 133 8.82 37.25 -8.75
N ILE A 134 8.71 38.55 -8.52
CA ILE A 134 8.70 39.13 -7.17
C ILE A 134 7.26 39.07 -6.67
N ALA A 135 6.99 38.16 -5.73
CA ALA A 135 5.73 38.08 -5.02
C ALA A 135 6.01 38.09 -3.51
N ASP A 136 5.48 39.08 -2.79
CA ASP A 136 5.41 39.02 -1.34
C ASP A 136 4.19 38.21 -0.89
N GLU A 137 4.22 37.78 0.36
CA GLU A 137 3.18 37.02 1.04
C GLU A 137 1.77 37.63 0.88
N ASN A 138 1.62 38.96 0.94
CA ASN A 138 0.31 39.61 0.80
C ASN A 138 -0.20 39.53 -0.64
N SER A 139 0.67 39.83 -1.60
CA SER A 139 0.34 39.80 -3.03
C SER A 139 -0.01 38.38 -3.47
N ALA A 140 0.70 37.36 -2.96
CA ALA A 140 0.41 35.96 -3.23
C ALA A 140 -0.93 35.50 -2.61
N THR A 141 -1.22 35.92 -1.37
CA THR A 141 -2.50 35.62 -0.70
C THR A 141 -3.68 36.26 -1.45
N GLN A 142 -3.51 37.51 -1.89
CA GLN A 142 -4.54 38.21 -2.67
C GLN A 142 -4.76 37.60 -4.05
N LEU A 143 -3.71 37.13 -4.71
CA LEU A 143 -3.83 36.36 -5.95
C LEU A 143 -4.64 35.08 -5.73
N LEU A 144 -4.30 34.30 -4.70
CA LEU A 144 -5.02 33.07 -4.37
C LEU A 144 -6.50 33.34 -4.09
N LYS A 145 -6.80 34.35 -3.28
CA LYS A 145 -8.17 34.79 -3.02
C LYS A 145 -8.93 35.07 -4.31
N CYS A 146 -8.43 35.98 -5.14
CA CYS A 146 -9.13 36.41 -6.36
C CYS A 146 -9.30 35.24 -7.33
N PHE A 147 -8.33 34.32 -7.38
CA PHE A 147 -8.41 33.11 -8.20
C PHE A 147 -9.51 32.17 -7.71
N VAL A 148 -9.54 31.85 -6.41
CA VAL A 148 -10.56 30.95 -5.81
C VAL A 148 -11.96 31.54 -5.95
N GLU A 149 -12.13 32.84 -5.72
CA GLU A 149 -13.41 33.54 -5.88
C GLU A 149 -13.94 33.53 -7.33
N HIS A 150 -13.07 33.36 -8.33
CA HIS A 150 -13.45 33.28 -9.74
C HIS A 150 -13.47 31.84 -10.30
N MET A 151 -13.28 30.82 -9.46
CA MET A 151 -13.19 29.42 -9.91
C MET A 151 -14.44 28.95 -10.68
N ASP A 152 -15.63 29.39 -10.28
CA ASP A 152 -16.88 29.02 -10.95
C ASP A 152 -16.90 29.44 -12.43
N VAL A 153 -16.26 30.56 -12.77
CA VAL A 153 -16.14 31.06 -14.15
C VAL A 153 -14.99 30.35 -14.88
N LEU A 154 -13.89 30.08 -14.17
CA LEU A 154 -12.68 29.48 -14.72
C LEU A 154 -12.80 27.97 -14.99
N GLN A 155 -13.75 27.27 -14.33
CA GLN A 155 -13.99 25.83 -14.51
C GLN A 155 -14.37 25.42 -15.94
N ALA A 156 -14.85 26.35 -16.77
CA ALA A 156 -15.16 26.08 -18.17
C ALA A 156 -13.91 25.91 -19.06
N SER A 157 -12.70 26.08 -18.51
CA SER A 157 -11.43 25.95 -19.24
C SER A 157 -10.78 24.59 -19.01
N ASP A 158 -10.36 23.94 -20.10
CA ASP A 158 -9.54 22.72 -20.06
C ASP A 158 -8.18 22.93 -19.33
N SER A 159 -7.75 24.19 -19.14
CA SER A 159 -6.46 24.55 -18.55
C SER A 159 -6.50 24.86 -17.04
N ILE A 160 -7.66 24.75 -16.38
CA ILE A 160 -7.85 25.19 -14.99
C ILE A 160 -6.91 24.51 -13.98
N VAL A 161 -6.58 23.24 -14.21
CA VAL A 161 -5.63 22.50 -13.36
C VAL A 161 -4.26 23.16 -13.41
N SER A 162 -3.76 23.44 -14.62
CA SER A 162 -2.45 24.07 -14.82
C SER A 162 -2.37 25.48 -14.21
N TRP A 163 -3.47 26.25 -14.28
CA TRP A 163 -3.54 27.57 -13.68
C TRP A 163 -3.51 27.49 -12.16
N THR A 164 -4.23 26.51 -11.59
CA THR A 164 -4.25 26.28 -10.15
C THR A 164 -2.88 25.85 -9.62
N GLU A 165 -2.18 24.97 -10.35
CA GLU A 165 -0.80 24.58 -10.03
C GLU A 165 0.14 25.79 -10.04
N LEU A 166 0.02 26.67 -11.04
CA LEU A 166 0.84 27.88 -11.14
C LEU A 166 0.58 28.85 -9.98
N VAL A 167 -0.68 29.06 -9.59
CA VAL A 167 -1.05 29.89 -8.43
C VAL A 167 -0.55 29.29 -7.12
N ARG A 168 -0.68 27.96 -6.94
CA ARG A 168 -0.08 27.23 -5.82
C ARG A 168 1.42 27.47 -5.76
N ASP A 169 2.13 27.28 -6.87
CA ASP A 169 3.59 27.37 -6.88
C ASP A 169 4.09 28.79 -6.57
N ILE A 170 3.39 29.82 -7.05
CA ILE A 170 3.67 31.22 -6.69
C ILE A 170 3.43 31.44 -5.19
N TYR A 171 2.32 30.95 -4.64
CA TYR A 171 2.00 31.07 -3.22
C TYR A 171 3.04 30.35 -2.34
N THR A 172 3.34 29.09 -2.65
CA THR A 172 4.30 28.27 -1.91
C THR A 172 5.69 28.90 -1.95
N ARG A 173 6.13 29.43 -3.10
CA ARG A 173 7.43 30.12 -3.22
C ARG A 173 7.47 31.41 -2.38
N ALA A 174 6.39 32.18 -2.35
CA ALA A 174 6.32 33.40 -1.55
C ALA A 174 6.35 33.10 -0.03
N CYS A 175 5.78 31.97 0.39
CA CYS A 175 5.69 31.55 1.78
C CYS A 175 6.88 30.71 2.28
N SER A 176 7.67 30.11 1.37
CA SER A 176 8.82 29.25 1.69
C SER A 176 10.06 30.06 2.09
N LYS A 177 10.06 30.67 3.29
CA LYS A 177 11.26 31.20 3.92
C LYS A 177 11.80 30.21 4.97
N ILE A 178 13.11 30.00 4.95
CA ILE A 178 13.85 28.87 5.53
C ILE A 178 13.70 28.66 7.05
N SER A 179 13.24 29.61 7.87
CA SER A 179 13.36 29.44 9.33
C SER A 179 12.55 30.36 10.27
N LEU A 180 11.38 30.88 9.91
CA LEU A 180 10.60 31.74 10.83
C LEU A 180 9.16 31.28 11.03
N GLU A 181 8.75 31.16 12.30
CA GLU A 181 7.37 30.96 12.74
C GLU A 181 6.40 31.87 11.96
N GLY A 182 5.30 31.32 11.46
CA GLY A 182 4.30 32.09 10.71
C GLY A 182 3.80 33.32 11.49
N SER A 183 3.90 34.53 10.91
CA SER A 183 3.48 35.75 11.60
C SER A 183 1.96 35.80 11.82
N LYS A 184 1.50 36.23 13.01
CA LYS A 184 0.05 36.41 13.32
C LYS A 184 -0.68 37.26 12.27
N LYS A 185 -0.01 38.30 11.78
CA LYS A 185 -0.56 39.22 10.78
C LYS A 185 -0.83 38.51 9.45
N PHE A 186 0.10 37.66 9.02
CA PHE A 186 -0.05 36.87 7.79
C PHE A 186 -1.15 35.82 7.94
N TYR A 187 -1.15 35.08 9.05
CA TYR A 187 -2.19 34.10 9.34
C TYR A 187 -3.59 34.71 9.29
N ASN A 188 -3.79 35.82 10.02
CA ASN A 188 -5.08 36.50 10.06
C ASN A 188 -5.53 36.96 8.67
N LYS A 189 -4.58 37.41 7.84
CA LYS A 189 -4.86 37.83 6.47
C LYS A 189 -5.26 36.65 5.60
N PHE A 190 -4.53 35.54 5.62
CA PHE A 190 -4.91 34.32 4.90
C PHE A 190 -6.28 33.80 5.37
N PHE A 191 -6.53 33.83 6.68
CA PHE A 191 -7.79 33.37 7.24
C PHE A 191 -8.97 34.23 6.74
N GLU A 192 -8.83 35.55 6.76
CA GLU A 192 -9.84 36.50 6.30
C GLU A 192 -10.06 36.45 4.78
N ASP A 193 -8.97 36.36 4.01
CA ASP A 193 -8.98 36.47 2.56
C ASP A 193 -9.27 35.12 1.85
N CYS A 194 -8.79 33.99 2.38
CA CYS A 194 -8.79 32.71 1.65
C CYS A 194 -9.54 31.57 2.34
N CYS A 195 -9.71 31.57 3.67
CA CYS A 195 -10.28 30.41 4.40
C CYS A 195 -11.67 30.02 3.89
N PHE A 196 -12.63 30.95 3.93
CA PHE A 196 -14.00 30.67 3.51
C PHE A 196 -14.16 30.47 2.01
N PRO A 197 -13.54 31.26 1.11
CA PRO A 197 -13.55 30.95 -0.32
C PRO A 197 -13.08 29.53 -0.64
N LEU A 198 -12.00 29.06 0.01
CA LEU A 198 -11.50 27.69 -0.16
C LEU A 198 -12.48 26.65 0.39
N ILE A 199 -13.04 26.86 1.58
CA ILE A 199 -13.97 25.93 2.21
C ILE A 199 -15.27 25.83 1.41
N GLU A 200 -15.82 26.95 0.95
CA GLU A 200 -17.04 26.99 0.15
C GLU A 200 -16.87 26.21 -1.14
N TYR A 201 -15.73 26.38 -1.83
CA TYR A 201 -15.39 25.59 -3.00
C TYR A 201 -15.25 24.10 -2.67
N LEU A 202 -14.42 23.75 -1.67
CA LEU A 202 -14.11 22.36 -1.31
C LEU A 202 -15.33 21.59 -0.82
N ALA A 203 -16.22 22.24 -0.06
CA ALA A 203 -17.43 21.64 0.46
C ALA A 203 -18.42 21.21 -0.64
N ILE A 204 -18.38 21.87 -1.81
CA ILE A 204 -19.26 21.55 -2.94
C ILE A 204 -18.56 20.61 -3.95
N SER A 205 -17.24 20.70 -4.06
CA SER A 205 -16.48 20.10 -5.16
C SER A 205 -15.43 19.07 -4.71
N GLU A 206 -15.62 18.37 -3.59
CA GLU A 206 -14.60 17.48 -3.00
C GLU A 206 -14.03 16.40 -3.98
N GLY A 207 -14.73 16.09 -5.08
CA GLY A 207 -14.28 15.21 -6.16
C GLY A 207 -13.63 15.85 -7.41
N SER A 208 -13.45 17.19 -7.46
CA SER A 208 -12.84 17.85 -8.62
C SER A 208 -11.33 17.59 -8.71
N SER A 209 -10.76 17.62 -9.92
CA SER A 209 -9.32 17.46 -10.14
C SER A 209 -8.45 18.51 -9.43
N VAL A 210 -9.04 19.65 -9.08
CA VAL A 210 -8.37 20.78 -8.43
C VAL A 210 -8.48 20.72 -6.89
N SER A 211 -9.48 20.02 -6.36
CA SER A 211 -9.77 19.97 -4.92
C SER A 211 -8.62 19.47 -4.04
N PRO A 212 -7.82 18.46 -4.45
CA PRO A 212 -6.63 18.05 -3.67
C PRO A 212 -5.64 19.20 -3.49
N ILE A 213 -5.40 20.01 -4.53
CA ILE A 213 -4.46 21.13 -4.52
C ILE A 213 -4.92 22.22 -3.54
N LEU A 214 -6.21 22.58 -3.61
CA LEU A 214 -6.78 23.62 -2.75
C LEU A 214 -6.91 23.18 -1.29
N LYS A 215 -7.21 21.89 -1.04
CA LYS A 215 -7.25 21.33 0.31
C LYS A 215 -5.87 21.36 0.96
N GLU A 216 -4.81 21.07 0.20
CA GLU A 216 -3.43 21.21 0.67
C GLU A 216 -3.13 22.66 1.09
N LEU A 217 -3.47 23.64 0.25
CA LEU A 217 -3.28 25.06 0.56
C LEU A 217 -4.06 25.51 1.79
N LEU A 218 -5.31 25.04 1.96
CA LEU A 218 -6.12 25.33 3.15
C LEU A 218 -5.46 24.78 4.43
N ILE A 219 -4.98 23.54 4.39
CA ILE A 219 -4.31 22.91 5.54
C ILE A 219 -3.03 23.66 5.89
N GLN A 220 -2.21 23.99 4.89
CA GLN A 220 -0.96 24.75 5.09
C GLN A 220 -1.23 26.16 5.65
N GLY A 221 -2.29 26.82 5.19
CA GLY A 221 -2.61 28.19 5.59
C GLY A 221 -3.33 28.33 6.93
N VAL A 222 -4.26 27.41 7.25
CA VAL A 222 -5.17 27.54 8.42
C VAL A 222 -4.75 26.67 9.60
N PHE A 223 -4.21 25.48 9.34
CA PHE A 223 -3.98 24.43 10.35
C PHE A 223 -2.50 24.15 10.61
N ASN A 224 -1.62 25.10 10.29
CA ASN A 224 -0.20 24.97 10.63
C ASN A 224 0.02 25.09 12.16
N ALA A 225 1.05 24.41 12.67
CA ALA A 225 1.31 24.33 14.11
C ALA A 225 1.54 25.70 14.77
N ASP A 226 2.13 26.66 14.04
CA ASP A 226 2.49 27.98 14.56
C ASP A 226 1.26 28.89 14.77
N SER A 227 0.18 28.64 14.03
CA SER A 227 -1.01 29.50 13.99
C SER A 227 -2.19 29.03 14.83
N THR A 228 -2.13 27.82 15.39
CA THR A 228 -3.20 27.20 16.19
C THR A 228 -3.77 28.14 17.27
N LYS A 229 -2.90 28.92 17.93
CA LYS A 229 -3.27 29.91 18.97
C LYS A 229 -4.17 31.06 18.48
N TYR A 230 -4.26 31.30 17.17
CA TYR A 230 -5.06 32.39 16.60
C TYR A 230 -6.36 31.92 15.96
N TYR A 231 -6.55 30.60 15.79
CA TYR A 231 -7.66 29.99 15.07
C TYR A 231 -9.03 30.45 15.59
N GLN A 232 -9.31 30.25 16.89
CA GLN A 232 -10.63 30.59 17.49
C GLN A 232 -10.97 32.07 17.32
N SER A 233 -10.03 32.95 17.67
CA SER A 233 -10.25 34.40 17.60
C SER A 233 -10.45 34.90 16.17
N SER A 234 -9.83 34.23 15.18
CA SER A 234 -9.98 34.58 13.77
C SER A 234 -11.30 34.07 13.22
N LEU A 235 -11.69 32.85 13.59
CA LEU A 235 -12.98 32.26 13.23
C LEU A 235 -14.15 33.09 13.76
N GLU A 236 -14.14 33.45 15.04
CA GLU A 236 -15.20 34.24 15.65
C GLU A 236 -15.35 35.61 14.97
N ARG A 237 -14.22 36.26 14.65
CA ARG A 237 -14.23 37.55 13.95
C ARG A 237 -14.86 37.45 12.57
N GLU A 238 -14.58 36.39 11.83
CA GLU A 238 -15.10 36.23 10.47
C GLU A 238 -16.57 35.78 10.45
N LEU A 239 -16.99 34.90 11.37
CA LEU A 239 -18.40 34.50 11.53
C LEU A 239 -19.32 35.66 11.92
N LYS A 240 -18.79 36.73 12.54
CA LYS A 240 -19.54 37.97 12.80
C LYS A 240 -19.75 38.82 11.54
N LYS A 241 -18.86 38.72 10.55
CA LYS A 241 -18.86 39.58 9.35
C LYS A 241 -19.64 38.97 8.17
N LYS A 242 -19.75 37.65 8.09
CA LYS A 242 -20.27 36.92 6.93
C LYS A 242 -21.33 35.92 7.36
N ASP A 243 -22.38 35.76 6.54
CA ASP A 243 -23.27 34.60 6.63
C ASP A 243 -22.66 33.45 5.84
N ILE A 244 -22.63 32.26 6.45
CA ILE A 244 -21.87 31.11 5.95
C ILE A 244 -22.81 29.93 5.75
N LYS A 245 -22.63 29.21 4.64
CA LYS A 245 -23.43 28.02 4.30
C LYS A 245 -23.21 26.90 5.32
N GLU A 246 -24.28 26.18 5.67
CA GLU A 246 -24.23 25.06 6.64
C GLU A 246 -23.19 23.99 6.28
N VAL A 247 -23.11 23.62 4.99
CA VAL A 247 -22.15 22.61 4.49
C VAL A 247 -20.71 23.05 4.76
N SER A 248 -20.41 24.34 4.60
CA SER A 248 -19.08 24.91 4.86
C SER A 248 -18.73 24.89 6.35
N VAL A 249 -19.70 25.13 7.24
CA VAL A 249 -19.52 25.05 8.70
C VAL A 249 -19.22 23.61 9.12
N ILE A 250 -19.98 22.63 8.63
CA ILE A 250 -19.76 21.20 8.92
C ILE A 250 -18.38 20.77 8.43
N TYR A 251 -18.00 21.15 7.20
CA TYR A 251 -16.70 20.78 6.61
C TYR A 251 -15.53 21.34 7.42
N LEU A 252 -15.58 22.64 7.74
CA LEU A 252 -14.56 23.30 8.54
C LEU A 252 -14.44 22.67 9.93
N TYR A 253 -15.56 22.39 10.59
CA TYR A 253 -15.55 21.78 11.92
C TYR A 253 -15.00 20.36 11.89
N THR A 254 -15.36 19.58 10.87
CA THR A 254 -14.82 18.22 10.67
C THR A 254 -13.30 18.24 10.55
N LEU A 255 -12.75 19.13 9.71
CA LEU A 255 -11.30 19.31 9.59
C LEU A 255 -10.65 19.78 10.91
N THR A 256 -11.32 20.70 11.62
CA THR A 256 -10.85 21.21 12.92
C THR A 256 -10.72 20.09 13.94
N VAL A 257 -11.75 19.27 14.06
CA VAL A 257 -11.79 18.15 15.00
C VAL A 257 -10.77 17.07 14.61
N GLN A 258 -10.64 16.75 13.32
CA GLN A 258 -9.64 15.81 12.81
C GLN A 258 -8.19 16.26 13.11
N LEU A 259 -7.91 17.57 12.98
CA LEU A 259 -6.55 18.10 13.11
C LEU A 259 -6.18 18.52 14.54
N PHE A 260 -7.13 18.98 15.37
CA PHE A 260 -6.86 19.57 16.70
C PHE A 260 -7.27 18.72 17.91
N SER A 261 -8.23 17.80 17.79
CA SER A 261 -8.77 17.06 18.96
C SER A 261 -7.71 16.32 19.80
N ALA A 262 -6.58 15.92 19.19
CA ALA A 262 -5.51 15.22 19.87
C ALA A 262 -4.65 16.11 20.78
N LYS A 263 -4.51 17.40 20.48
CA LYS A 263 -3.56 18.32 21.15
C LYS A 263 -4.20 19.59 21.71
N HIS A 264 -5.38 19.99 21.21
CA HIS A 264 -6.01 21.28 21.51
C HIS A 264 -7.54 21.14 21.64
N MET A 265 -8.03 20.39 22.63
CA MET A 265 -9.48 20.15 22.80
C MET A 265 -10.27 21.43 23.15
N GLU A 266 -9.71 22.30 23.99
CA GLU A 266 -10.33 23.61 24.32
C GLU A 266 -10.62 24.44 23.07
N ILE A 267 -9.79 24.27 22.02
CA ILE A 267 -10.02 24.91 20.72
C ILE A 267 -11.31 24.38 20.09
N CYS A 268 -11.48 23.05 20.03
CA CYS A 268 -12.67 22.41 19.49
C CYS A 268 -13.94 22.81 20.25
N GLU A 269 -13.91 22.84 21.59
CA GLU A 269 -15.04 23.24 22.44
C GLU A 269 -15.46 24.70 22.22
N GLY A 270 -14.49 25.62 22.17
CA GLY A 270 -14.79 27.03 21.89
C GLY A 270 -15.28 27.23 20.46
N VAL A 271 -14.74 26.48 19.49
CA VAL A 271 -15.20 26.53 18.09
C VAL A 271 -16.63 26.01 17.96
N TYR A 272 -16.98 24.90 18.65
CA TYR A 272 -18.34 24.42 18.74
C TYR A 272 -19.26 25.51 19.27
N SER A 273 -18.90 26.15 20.39
CA SER A 273 -19.73 27.19 21.02
C SER A 273 -19.99 28.35 20.07
N ILE A 274 -18.95 28.81 19.36
CA ILE A 274 -19.05 29.87 18.36
C ILE A 274 -19.98 29.44 17.21
N MET A 275 -19.77 28.25 16.64
CA MET A 275 -20.54 27.78 15.48
C MET A 275 -22.00 27.44 15.84
N ALA A 276 -22.25 26.74 16.94
CA ALA A 276 -23.59 26.38 17.41
C ALA A 276 -24.42 27.61 17.80
N SER A 277 -23.78 28.67 18.33
CA SER A 277 -24.48 29.94 18.60
C SER A 277 -24.96 30.65 17.33
N LYS A 278 -24.21 30.52 16.22
CA LYS A 278 -24.55 31.12 14.94
C LYS A 278 -25.50 30.24 14.10
N CYS A 279 -25.37 28.92 14.20
CA CYS A 279 -26.17 27.91 13.49
C CYS A 279 -26.74 26.85 14.46
N PRO A 280 -27.84 27.15 15.18
CA PRO A 280 -28.40 26.26 16.20
C PRO A 280 -28.83 24.88 15.66
N ASP A 281 -29.34 24.82 14.43
CA ASP A 281 -29.82 23.57 13.80
C ASP A 281 -28.69 22.55 13.58
N LEU A 282 -27.43 23.00 13.55
CA LEU A 282 -26.26 22.13 13.42
C LEU A 282 -25.69 21.66 14.75
N ALA A 283 -26.18 22.15 15.89
CA ALA A 283 -25.58 21.92 17.20
C ALA A 283 -25.46 20.42 17.55
N GLU A 284 -26.44 19.60 17.17
CA GLU A 284 -26.40 18.14 17.38
C GLU A 284 -25.29 17.50 16.56
N LYS A 285 -25.24 17.81 15.26
CA LYS A 285 -24.27 17.24 14.33
C LYS A 285 -22.83 17.67 14.67
N LEU A 286 -22.64 18.91 15.13
CA LEU A 286 -21.33 19.36 15.60
C LEU A 286 -20.93 18.66 16.91
N LEU A 287 -21.88 18.38 17.82
CA LEU A 287 -21.56 17.71 19.08
C LEU A 287 -21.23 16.23 18.84
N SER A 288 -21.92 15.57 17.92
CA SER A 288 -21.63 14.17 17.56
C SER A 288 -20.25 14.03 16.92
N ILE A 289 -19.84 14.97 16.06
CA ILE A 289 -18.46 15.03 15.52
C ILE A 289 -17.45 15.16 16.66
N LEU A 290 -17.71 16.02 17.66
CA LEU A 290 -16.81 16.18 18.82
C LEU A 290 -16.76 14.92 19.69
N ALA A 291 -17.92 14.32 19.99
CA ALA A 291 -18.05 13.13 20.80
C ALA A 291 -17.34 11.91 20.18
N SER A 292 -17.31 11.82 18.85
CA SER A 292 -16.64 10.72 18.13
C SER A 292 -15.13 10.63 18.38
N CYS A 293 -14.51 11.69 18.90
CA CYS A 293 -13.06 11.75 19.13
C CYS A 293 -12.56 10.93 20.32
N ARG A 294 -13.44 10.50 21.24
CA ARG A 294 -13.07 9.75 22.47
C ARG A 294 -11.97 10.43 23.29
N LYS A 295 -12.07 11.75 23.48
CA LYS A 295 -11.14 12.59 24.26
C LYS A 295 -11.90 13.32 25.36
N THR A 296 -11.21 13.75 26.42
CA THR A 296 -11.81 14.43 27.57
C THR A 296 -12.34 15.80 27.17
N ILE A 297 -13.62 16.06 27.47
CA ILE A 297 -14.32 17.33 27.24
C ILE A 297 -14.56 18.03 28.60
N SER A 298 -14.57 19.36 28.63
CA SER A 298 -14.74 20.12 29.87
C SER A 298 -16.17 20.07 30.44
N LYS A 299 -16.28 19.88 31.77
CA LYS A 299 -17.56 19.82 32.50
C LYS A 299 -18.42 21.10 32.38
N PRO A 300 -17.85 22.32 32.53
CA PRO A 300 -18.63 23.55 32.38
C PRO A 300 -19.28 23.69 30.99
N PHE A 301 -18.61 23.20 29.95
CA PHE A 301 -19.13 23.20 28.59
C PHE A 301 -20.36 22.27 28.47
N ILE A 302 -20.27 21.03 28.95
CA ILE A 302 -21.37 20.07 28.87
C ILE A 302 -22.58 20.49 29.72
N GLU A 303 -22.35 21.04 30.91
CA GLU A 303 -23.43 21.58 31.75
C GLU A 303 -24.20 22.72 31.04
N SER A 304 -23.51 23.55 30.27
CA SER A 304 -24.15 24.62 29.50
C SER A 304 -25.09 24.08 28.42
N ILE A 305 -24.71 22.99 27.74
CA ILE A 305 -25.55 22.33 26.72
C ILE A 305 -26.74 21.63 27.39
N TYR A 306 -26.50 20.91 28.50
CA TYR A 306 -27.55 20.21 29.24
C TYR A 306 -28.68 21.14 29.68
N LYS A 307 -28.35 22.34 30.16
CA LYS A 307 -29.35 23.32 30.60
C LYS A 307 -30.30 23.67 29.46
N VAL A 308 -29.75 23.97 28.28
CA VAL A 308 -30.51 24.39 27.09
C VAL A 308 -31.33 23.23 26.49
N GLU A 309 -30.75 22.02 26.44
CA GLU A 309 -31.33 20.90 25.70
C GLU A 309 -32.24 19.98 26.54
N VAL A 310 -32.03 19.93 27.86
CA VAL A 310 -32.76 19.02 28.74
C VAL A 310 -33.54 19.75 29.83
N ALA A 311 -32.94 20.72 30.53
CA ALA A 311 -33.61 21.36 31.67
C ALA A 311 -34.75 22.30 31.24
N ASP A 312 -34.59 22.97 30.11
CA ASP A 312 -35.52 24.02 29.64
C ASP A 312 -36.61 23.48 28.67
N LYS A 313 -36.60 22.18 28.32
CA LYS A 313 -37.53 21.54 27.34
C LYS A 313 -38.43 20.46 27.96
N PRO A 314 -39.66 20.23 27.43
CA PRO A 314 -40.56 19.19 27.95
C PRO A 314 -40.17 17.78 27.43
N PHE A 315 -40.46 16.72 28.22
CA PHE A 315 -39.98 15.34 28.01
C PHE A 315 -40.19 14.77 26.59
N LYS A 316 -41.35 15.01 25.98
CA LYS A 316 -41.66 14.50 24.63
C LYS A 316 -40.98 15.28 23.49
N GLN A 317 -40.47 16.49 23.78
CA GLN A 317 -39.77 17.36 22.83
C GLN A 317 -38.25 17.35 23.03
N LEU A 318 -37.74 16.49 23.92
CA LEU A 318 -36.31 16.32 24.11
C LEU A 318 -35.68 15.73 22.85
N ASN A 319 -34.51 16.27 22.49
CA ASN A 319 -33.66 15.64 21.50
C ASN A 319 -32.91 14.47 22.20
N TRP A 320 -33.45 13.26 22.07
CA TRP A 320 -32.92 12.07 22.75
C TRP A 320 -31.51 11.70 22.29
N ASP A 321 -31.15 11.98 21.04
CA ASP A 321 -29.80 11.76 20.53
C ASP A 321 -28.81 12.75 21.16
N MET A 322 -29.22 14.02 21.33
CA MET A 322 -28.46 15.01 22.09
C MET A 322 -28.30 14.58 23.55
N VAL A 323 -29.37 14.11 24.21
CA VAL A 323 -29.32 13.63 25.61
C VAL A 323 -28.36 12.44 25.74
N LYS A 324 -28.41 11.49 24.80
CA LYS A 324 -27.49 10.36 24.73
C LYS A 324 -26.03 10.83 24.66
N HIS A 325 -25.72 11.78 23.77
CA HIS A 325 -24.38 12.32 23.63
C HIS A 325 -23.90 13.06 24.88
N ILE A 326 -24.76 13.88 25.50
CA ILE A 326 -24.43 14.61 26.73
C ILE A 326 -24.07 13.64 27.87
N PHE A 327 -24.90 12.63 28.11
CA PHE A 327 -24.66 11.65 29.19
C PHE A 327 -23.52 10.68 28.88
N ALA A 328 -23.22 10.43 27.61
CA ALA A 328 -22.06 9.63 27.23
C ALA A 328 -20.76 10.38 27.59
N ILE A 329 -20.74 11.69 27.32
CA ILE A 329 -19.60 12.56 27.60
C ILE A 329 -19.42 12.77 29.12
N ASP A 330 -20.48 13.11 29.86
CA ASP A 330 -20.39 13.41 31.30
C ASP A 330 -21.21 12.42 32.16
N SER A 331 -20.50 11.49 32.80
CA SER A 331 -21.09 10.47 33.66
C SER A 331 -21.64 11.02 34.98
N GLU A 332 -21.05 12.08 35.54
CA GLU A 332 -21.50 12.67 36.82
C GLU A 332 -22.81 13.43 36.63
N LEU A 333 -22.92 14.12 35.49
CA LEU A 333 -24.17 14.71 35.03
C LEU A 333 -25.23 13.63 34.78
N ALA A 334 -24.87 12.52 34.13
CA ALA A 334 -25.79 11.41 33.91
C ALA A 334 -26.41 10.89 35.22
N ILE A 335 -25.63 10.73 36.29
CA ILE A 335 -26.16 10.29 37.60
C ILE A 335 -27.08 11.33 38.22
N SER A 336 -26.57 12.55 38.38
CA SER A 336 -27.25 13.60 39.14
C SER A 336 -28.55 14.07 38.47
N LYS A 337 -28.67 13.89 37.15
CA LYS A 337 -29.76 14.44 36.35
C LYS A 337 -30.57 13.42 35.55
N SER A 338 -30.22 12.13 35.49
CA SER A 338 -31.00 11.12 34.73
C SER A 338 -32.35 10.75 35.33
N GLY A 339 -32.63 11.14 36.58
CA GLY A 339 -33.83 10.73 37.29
C GLY A 339 -35.15 11.05 36.57
N PHE A 340 -35.18 12.01 35.65
CA PHE A 340 -36.37 12.31 34.84
C PHE A 340 -36.75 11.15 33.90
N LEU A 341 -35.79 10.37 33.40
CA LEU A 341 -36.03 9.27 32.45
C LEU A 341 -36.84 8.17 33.11
N PHE A 342 -36.28 7.55 34.15
CA PHE A 342 -36.91 6.43 34.87
C PHE A 342 -38.20 6.82 35.62
N LYS A 343 -38.36 8.10 35.99
CA LYS A 343 -39.58 8.59 36.66
C LYS A 343 -40.72 8.94 35.71
N THR A 344 -40.44 9.25 34.44
CA THR A 344 -41.44 9.80 33.53
C THR A 344 -41.86 8.78 32.47
N TYR A 345 -40.93 7.96 32.00
CA TYR A 345 -41.15 7.03 30.88
C TYR A 345 -42.31 6.04 31.10
N LYS A 346 -42.96 5.68 29.98
CA LYS A 346 -43.96 4.62 29.82
C LYS A 346 -43.92 4.10 28.39
N SER A 347 -44.07 2.81 28.17
CA SER A 347 -44.11 2.13 26.86
C SER A 347 -45.21 2.70 25.94
N GLU A 348 -46.29 3.25 26.52
CA GLU A 348 -47.33 4.00 25.78
C GLU A 348 -46.79 5.22 25.00
N PHE A 349 -45.61 5.72 25.35
CA PHE A 349 -44.98 6.83 24.63
C PHE A 349 -44.36 6.41 23.30
N GLN A 350 -44.16 5.11 23.05
CA GLN A 350 -43.56 4.58 21.81
C GLN A 350 -42.19 5.20 21.49
N LEU A 351 -41.33 5.34 22.51
CA LEU A 351 -39.97 5.86 22.36
C LEU A 351 -38.91 4.83 22.80
N ASP A 352 -39.24 3.54 22.81
CA ASP A 352 -38.39 2.46 23.31
C ASP A 352 -37.00 2.50 22.64
N ASP A 353 -36.97 2.54 21.31
CA ASP A 353 -35.76 2.61 20.48
C ASP A 353 -34.89 3.85 20.77
N LYS A 354 -35.46 4.91 21.35
CA LYS A 354 -34.74 6.16 21.67
C LYS A 354 -34.30 6.23 23.14
N VAL A 355 -35.11 5.68 24.05
CA VAL A 355 -34.91 5.84 25.49
C VAL A 355 -34.04 4.73 26.06
N VAL A 356 -34.13 3.49 25.54
CA VAL A 356 -33.28 2.37 25.97
C VAL A 356 -31.80 2.71 25.78
N PRO A 357 -31.32 3.19 24.61
CA PRO A 357 -29.91 3.56 24.44
C PRO A 357 -29.42 4.68 25.39
N VAL A 358 -30.31 5.57 25.82
CA VAL A 358 -29.98 6.61 26.82
C VAL A 358 -29.86 5.97 28.21
N ALA A 359 -30.74 5.02 28.54
CA ALA A 359 -30.68 4.29 29.79
C ALA A 359 -29.39 3.46 29.93
N GLU A 360 -28.90 2.84 28.85
CA GLU A 360 -27.61 2.14 28.83
C GLU A 360 -26.47 3.08 29.24
N VAL A 361 -26.41 4.26 28.62
CA VAL A 361 -25.41 5.30 28.93
C VAL A 361 -25.52 5.78 30.38
N ILE A 362 -26.73 5.82 30.94
CA ILE A 362 -26.94 6.16 32.35
C ILE A 362 -26.38 5.08 33.27
N VAL A 363 -26.64 3.79 32.99
CA VAL A 363 -26.07 2.68 33.78
C VAL A 363 -24.55 2.73 33.75
N ASP A 364 -23.96 2.97 32.57
CA ASP A 364 -22.54 3.25 32.38
C ASP A 364 -22.05 4.42 33.25
N GLY A 365 -22.87 5.47 33.36
CA GLY A 365 -22.63 6.61 34.25
C GLY A 365 -22.55 6.19 35.72
N PHE A 366 -23.54 5.44 36.21
CA PHE A 366 -23.56 4.90 37.59
C PHE A 366 -22.35 4.02 37.89
N ALA A 367 -21.94 3.17 36.94
CA ALA A 367 -20.75 2.35 37.08
C ALA A 367 -19.46 3.19 37.15
N ARG A 368 -19.29 4.16 36.25
CA ARG A 368 -18.09 5.03 36.19
C ARG A 368 -17.88 5.85 37.47
N ASN A 369 -18.94 6.29 38.14
CA ASN A 369 -18.83 7.06 39.38
C ASN A 369 -18.97 6.21 40.67
N ARG A 370 -18.95 4.87 40.58
CA ARG A 370 -19.05 3.97 41.75
C ARG A 370 -20.37 4.06 42.55
N GLU A 371 -21.45 4.50 41.91
CA GLU A 371 -22.79 4.60 42.51
C GLU A 371 -23.73 3.46 42.05
N LEU A 372 -23.18 2.42 41.43
CA LEU A 372 -23.97 1.31 40.89
C LEU A 372 -24.84 0.61 41.97
N SER A 373 -24.46 0.63 43.25
CA SER A 373 -25.28 0.06 44.34
C SER A 373 -26.62 0.76 44.47
N ASP A 374 -26.65 2.08 44.29
CA ASP A 374 -27.85 2.89 44.36
C ASP A 374 -28.74 2.64 43.13
N PHE A 375 -28.13 2.38 41.98
CA PHE A 375 -28.90 1.96 40.80
C PHE A 375 -29.66 0.65 41.05
N PHE A 376 -28.97 -0.39 41.53
CA PHE A 376 -29.58 -1.70 41.80
C PHE A 376 -30.62 -1.70 42.92
N THR A 377 -30.41 -0.90 43.98
CA THR A 377 -31.28 -0.93 45.17
C THR A 377 -32.41 0.09 45.13
N LYS A 378 -32.25 1.21 44.42
CA LYS A 378 -33.21 2.33 44.46
C LYS A 378 -33.79 2.69 43.09
N VAL A 379 -32.97 2.77 42.04
CA VAL A 379 -33.40 3.31 40.73
C VAL A 379 -34.09 2.23 39.90
N TRP A 380 -33.39 1.12 39.64
CA TRP A 380 -33.85 0.07 38.73
C TRP A 380 -35.10 -0.66 39.22
N PRO A 381 -35.25 -1.03 40.52
CA PRO A 381 -36.48 -1.63 41.01
C PRO A 381 -37.70 -0.72 40.81
N LYS A 382 -37.54 0.61 40.98
CA LYS A 382 -38.62 1.57 40.76
C LYS A 382 -38.95 1.73 39.26
N ALA A 383 -37.94 1.60 38.39
CA ALA A 383 -38.13 1.62 36.95
C ALA A 383 -38.94 0.40 36.49
N ILE A 384 -38.55 -0.82 36.91
CA ILE A 384 -39.25 -2.08 36.57
C ILE A 384 -40.72 -2.04 37.03
N LYS A 385 -40.99 -1.57 38.26
CA LYS A 385 -42.39 -1.42 38.73
C LYS A 385 -43.25 -0.52 37.85
N ARG A 386 -42.62 0.39 37.12
CA ARG A 386 -43.31 1.37 36.29
C ARG A 386 -43.51 0.88 34.87
N ASP A 387 -42.58 0.10 34.35
CA ASP A 387 -42.63 -0.42 32.99
C ASP A 387 -41.79 -1.70 32.81
N GLU A 388 -42.35 -2.69 32.11
CA GLU A 388 -41.74 -4.02 31.90
C GLU A 388 -40.53 -3.97 30.95
N ILE A 389 -40.36 -2.92 30.14
CA ILE A 389 -39.20 -2.77 29.25
C ILE A 389 -37.86 -2.85 30.00
N TRP A 390 -37.84 -2.42 31.26
CA TRP A 390 -36.67 -2.46 32.13
C TRP A 390 -36.36 -3.86 32.68
N GLU A 391 -37.21 -4.85 32.41
CA GLU A 391 -37.03 -6.28 32.69
C GLU A 391 -36.66 -7.09 31.43
N SER A 392 -36.45 -6.44 30.28
CA SER A 392 -36.05 -7.12 29.04
C SER A 392 -34.67 -7.79 29.15
N ASP A 393 -34.48 -8.91 28.44
CA ASP A 393 -33.21 -9.65 28.44
C ASP A 393 -32.04 -8.80 27.91
N GLU A 394 -32.32 -7.89 26.96
CA GLU A 394 -31.36 -6.91 26.42
C GLU A 394 -30.87 -5.96 27.53
N PHE A 395 -31.79 -5.30 28.24
CA PHE A 395 -31.41 -4.37 29.30
C PHE A 395 -30.76 -5.07 30.50
N ILE A 396 -31.24 -6.27 30.88
CA ILE A 396 -30.60 -7.12 31.91
C ILE A 396 -29.16 -7.45 31.49
N HIS A 397 -28.93 -7.76 30.21
CA HIS A 397 -27.59 -8.02 29.71
C HIS A 397 -26.69 -6.79 29.86
N THR A 398 -27.14 -5.60 29.44
CA THR A 398 -26.38 -4.35 29.60
C THR A 398 -26.03 -4.11 31.07
N VAL A 399 -27.01 -4.21 31.98
CA VAL A 399 -26.77 -4.01 33.42
C VAL A 399 -25.80 -5.06 34.00
N SER A 400 -25.88 -6.32 33.56
CA SER A 400 -25.01 -7.41 34.02
C SER A 400 -23.52 -7.15 33.75
N GLN A 401 -23.19 -6.45 32.67
CA GLN A 401 -21.80 -6.14 32.28
C GLN A 401 -21.10 -5.23 33.30
N HIS A 402 -21.86 -4.48 34.12
CA HIS A 402 -21.33 -3.56 35.12
C HIS A 402 -21.13 -4.20 36.50
N VAL A 403 -21.63 -5.41 36.77
CA VAL A 403 -21.52 -6.06 38.09
C VAL A 403 -20.08 -6.25 38.53
N LYS A 404 -19.16 -6.50 37.60
CA LYS A 404 -17.71 -6.62 37.85
C LYS A 404 -17.06 -5.36 38.45
N THR A 405 -17.75 -4.21 38.43
CA THR A 405 -17.25 -2.94 38.99
C THR A 405 -17.50 -2.78 40.49
N PHE A 406 -18.31 -3.66 41.09
CA PHE A 406 -18.57 -3.64 42.54
C PHE A 406 -17.36 -4.09 43.37
N SER A 407 -17.24 -3.52 44.57
CA SER A 407 -16.47 -4.17 45.65
C SER A 407 -17.29 -5.30 46.29
N GLY A 408 -16.61 -6.28 46.92
CA GLY A 408 -17.27 -7.39 47.60
C GLY A 408 -18.32 -6.95 48.61
N LYS A 409 -18.01 -5.97 49.45
CA LYS A 409 -18.94 -5.43 50.44
C LYS A 409 -20.17 -4.77 49.79
N GLN A 410 -19.96 -3.94 48.78
CA GLN A 410 -21.06 -3.28 48.06
C GLN A 410 -22.00 -4.30 47.41
N LEU A 411 -21.46 -5.38 46.83
CA LEU A 411 -22.28 -6.39 46.19
C LEU A 411 -23.04 -7.25 47.22
N ILE A 412 -22.44 -7.56 48.37
CA ILE A 412 -23.15 -8.21 49.49
C ILE A 412 -24.35 -7.36 49.91
N ASP A 413 -24.15 -6.06 50.16
CA ASP A 413 -25.21 -5.14 50.58
C ASP A 413 -26.34 -5.08 49.53
N VAL A 414 -25.99 -5.08 48.23
CA VAL A 414 -26.95 -5.13 47.12
C VAL A 414 -27.72 -6.45 47.12
N ILE A 415 -27.04 -7.59 47.25
CA ILE A 415 -27.66 -8.93 47.26
C ILE A 415 -28.64 -9.05 48.43
N GLU A 416 -28.23 -8.65 49.64
CA GLU A 416 -29.09 -8.71 50.83
C GLU A 416 -30.33 -7.82 50.67
N SER A 417 -30.15 -6.60 50.15
CA SER A 417 -31.26 -5.70 49.86
C SER A 417 -32.21 -6.25 48.78
N SER A 418 -31.68 -6.99 47.81
CA SER A 418 -32.45 -7.51 46.67
C SER A 418 -33.47 -8.58 47.07
N PHE A 419 -33.25 -9.31 48.17
CA PHE A 419 -34.24 -10.27 48.69
C PHE A 419 -35.53 -9.59 49.17
N TYR A 420 -35.47 -8.30 49.52
CA TYR A 420 -36.62 -7.51 49.96
C TYR A 420 -37.23 -6.66 48.83
N ALA A 421 -36.68 -6.70 47.62
CA ALA A 421 -37.26 -6.05 46.45
C ALA A 421 -38.56 -6.75 46.01
N ASP A 422 -39.36 -6.09 45.16
CA ASP A 422 -40.58 -6.68 44.61
C ASP A 422 -40.27 -7.91 43.75
N LYS A 423 -41.16 -8.91 43.79
CA LYS A 423 -40.99 -10.20 43.09
C LYS A 423 -40.69 -10.06 41.59
N GLY A 424 -41.29 -9.08 40.91
CA GLY A 424 -41.02 -8.82 39.49
C GLY A 424 -39.58 -8.34 39.24
N SER A 425 -39.03 -7.48 40.11
CA SER A 425 -37.66 -6.97 39.94
C SER A 425 -36.59 -7.99 40.35
N GLN A 426 -36.90 -8.94 41.23
CA GLN A 426 -35.95 -9.92 41.73
C GLN A 426 -35.36 -10.79 40.63
N ARG A 427 -36.16 -11.23 39.64
CA ARG A 427 -35.68 -12.03 38.51
C ARG A 427 -34.60 -11.26 37.74
N ALA A 428 -34.89 -10.03 37.30
CA ALA A 428 -33.96 -9.20 36.55
C ALA A 428 -32.67 -8.91 37.35
N ILE A 429 -32.82 -8.55 38.62
CA ILE A 429 -31.69 -8.22 39.50
C ILE A 429 -30.79 -9.43 39.73
N PHE A 430 -31.35 -10.58 40.15
CA PHE A 430 -30.54 -11.78 40.40
C PHE A 430 -29.96 -12.36 39.12
N THR A 431 -30.66 -12.25 37.98
CA THR A 431 -30.11 -12.65 36.68
C THR A 431 -28.93 -11.76 36.31
N ALA A 432 -29.06 -10.43 36.44
CA ALA A 432 -27.96 -9.51 36.16
C ALA A 432 -26.76 -9.75 37.08
N ILE A 433 -26.99 -9.93 38.39
CA ILE A 433 -25.93 -10.21 39.38
C ILE A 433 -25.21 -11.52 39.04
N THR A 434 -25.96 -12.62 38.89
CA THR A 434 -25.35 -13.94 38.68
C THR A 434 -24.68 -14.06 37.32
N LYS A 435 -25.28 -13.51 36.25
CA LYS A 435 -24.66 -13.39 34.92
C LYS A 435 -23.40 -12.53 34.97
N GLY A 436 -23.46 -11.35 35.59
CA GLY A 436 -22.33 -10.43 35.69
C GLY A 436 -21.16 -10.97 36.51
N LEU A 437 -21.43 -11.74 37.57
CA LEU A 437 -20.43 -12.44 38.36
C LEU A 437 -19.61 -13.42 37.52
N THR A 438 -20.17 -14.03 36.47
CA THR A 438 -19.39 -14.94 35.59
C THR A 438 -18.24 -14.25 34.86
N SER A 439 -18.31 -12.93 34.69
CA SER A 439 -17.27 -12.09 34.09
C SER A 439 -16.42 -11.31 35.12
N SER A 440 -16.61 -11.61 36.41
CA SER A 440 -15.99 -10.89 37.53
C SER A 440 -14.72 -11.58 38.06
N SER A 441 -13.93 -10.87 38.89
CA SER A 441 -12.72 -11.43 39.52
C SER A 441 -13.05 -12.52 40.55
N ALA A 442 -12.17 -13.51 40.72
CA ALA A 442 -12.32 -14.58 41.71
C ALA A 442 -12.55 -14.04 43.13
N ASN A 443 -11.84 -12.99 43.53
CA ASN A 443 -12.01 -12.35 44.85
C ASN A 443 -13.43 -11.82 45.07
N LEU A 444 -14.07 -11.25 44.02
CA LEU A 444 -15.44 -10.75 44.11
C LEU A 444 -16.44 -11.92 44.22
N ILE A 445 -16.21 -12.98 43.45
CA ILE A 445 -17.04 -14.20 43.47
C ILE A 445 -17.00 -14.86 44.86
N ASP A 446 -15.80 -14.99 45.44
CA ASP A 446 -15.60 -15.58 46.77
C ASP A 446 -16.20 -14.72 47.88
N ALA A 447 -16.08 -13.39 47.79
CA ALA A 447 -16.62 -12.47 48.80
C ALA A 447 -18.13 -12.61 48.97
N VAL A 448 -18.88 -12.84 47.88
CA VAL A 448 -20.35 -12.93 47.90
C VAL A 448 -20.88 -14.37 48.00
N LYS A 449 -19.99 -15.36 47.99
CA LYS A 449 -20.32 -16.79 47.96
C LYS A 449 -21.24 -17.19 49.11
N GLN A 450 -20.88 -16.86 50.35
CA GLN A 450 -21.67 -17.25 51.52
C GLN A 450 -23.09 -16.66 51.47
N THR A 451 -23.22 -15.38 51.13
CA THR A 451 -24.51 -14.66 51.06
C THR A 451 -25.47 -15.29 50.05
N LEU A 452 -24.97 -15.75 48.89
CA LEU A 452 -25.79 -16.43 47.88
C LEU A 452 -26.11 -17.88 48.26
N LEU A 453 -25.15 -18.63 48.81
CA LEU A 453 -25.34 -20.05 49.16
C LEU A 453 -26.22 -20.28 50.40
N ASP A 454 -26.15 -19.40 51.41
CA ASP A 454 -27.01 -19.44 52.60
C ASP A 454 -28.50 -19.33 52.24
N ARG A 455 -28.80 -18.77 51.06
CA ARG A 455 -30.15 -18.62 50.50
C ARG A 455 -30.44 -19.61 49.37
N SER A 456 -29.69 -20.69 49.23
CA SER A 456 -29.92 -21.74 48.22
C SER A 456 -31.36 -22.27 48.15
N ASN A 457 -32.02 -22.43 49.30
CA ASN A 457 -33.43 -22.82 49.38
C ASN A 457 -34.37 -21.85 48.64
N TYR A 458 -34.07 -20.54 48.67
CA TYR A 458 -34.86 -19.52 47.97
C TYR A 458 -34.79 -19.69 46.44
N PHE A 459 -33.57 -19.88 45.92
CA PHE A 459 -33.35 -20.09 44.48
C PHE A 459 -33.93 -21.43 43.99
N ASN A 460 -33.99 -22.44 44.86
CA ASN A 460 -34.62 -23.72 44.57
C ASN A 460 -36.15 -23.70 44.66
N ALA A 461 -36.74 -22.87 45.52
CA ALA A 461 -38.20 -22.81 45.71
C ALA A 461 -38.93 -21.98 44.63
N THR A 462 -38.23 -21.07 43.94
CA THR A 462 -38.87 -20.12 43.01
C THR A 462 -39.01 -20.70 41.60
N GLU A 463 -40.20 -20.67 41.04
CA GLU A 463 -40.44 -21.09 39.65
C GLU A 463 -39.76 -20.12 38.66
N ASN A 464 -39.25 -20.62 37.53
CA ASN A 464 -38.58 -19.84 36.45
C ASN A 464 -37.18 -19.25 36.74
N PHE A 465 -36.46 -19.76 37.76
CA PHE A 465 -35.09 -19.33 38.08
C PHE A 465 -33.98 -20.20 37.43
N TRP A 466 -34.26 -20.90 36.33
CA TRP A 466 -33.27 -21.78 35.68
C TRP A 466 -32.02 -21.04 35.21
N CYS A 467 -32.17 -19.83 34.66
CA CYS A 467 -31.04 -18.98 34.27
C CYS A 467 -30.14 -18.63 35.48
N ILE A 468 -30.75 -18.26 36.62
CA ILE A 468 -30.04 -17.95 37.87
C ILE A 468 -29.35 -19.21 38.42
N ARG A 469 -30.04 -20.36 38.45
CA ARG A 469 -29.48 -21.64 38.91
C ARG A 469 -28.28 -22.08 38.06
N TYR A 470 -28.38 -21.93 36.74
CA TYR A 470 -27.29 -22.21 35.83
C TYR A 470 -26.06 -21.35 36.17
N TYR A 471 -26.22 -20.04 36.31
CA TYR A 471 -25.10 -19.17 36.67
C TYR A 471 -24.54 -19.46 38.06
N LEU A 472 -25.38 -19.78 39.05
CA LEU A 472 -24.91 -20.22 40.37
C LEU A 472 -24.07 -21.51 40.31
N LEU A 473 -24.49 -22.49 39.48
CA LEU A 473 -23.69 -23.71 39.22
C LEU A 473 -22.39 -23.39 38.47
N CYS A 474 -22.39 -22.41 37.57
CA CYS A 474 -21.17 -21.96 36.90
C CYS A 474 -20.18 -21.34 37.90
N LEU A 475 -20.67 -20.51 38.83
CA LEU A 475 -19.86 -19.79 39.82
C LEU A 475 -19.33 -20.69 40.94
N TYR A 476 -20.18 -21.54 41.52
CA TYR A 476 -19.89 -22.22 42.79
C TYR A 476 -19.79 -23.75 42.68
N GLY A 477 -20.04 -24.31 41.50
CA GLY A 477 -19.89 -25.75 41.28
C GLY A 477 -20.74 -26.58 42.23
N THR A 478 -20.09 -27.51 42.95
CA THR A 478 -20.74 -28.44 43.89
C THR A 478 -21.24 -27.80 45.18
N ASP A 479 -20.81 -26.57 45.49
CA ASP A 479 -21.24 -25.87 46.69
C ASP A 479 -22.69 -25.36 46.58
N PHE A 480 -23.22 -25.25 45.35
CA PHE A 480 -24.63 -24.99 45.10
C PHE A 480 -25.34 -26.27 44.65
N THR A 481 -26.37 -26.68 45.39
CA THR A 481 -27.15 -27.89 45.08
C THR A 481 -28.53 -27.52 44.53
N ILE A 482 -28.91 -28.17 43.43
CA ILE A 482 -30.28 -28.11 42.91
C ILE A 482 -31.08 -29.23 43.59
N ALA A 483 -32.27 -28.91 44.10
CA ALA A 483 -33.14 -29.91 44.72
C ALA A 483 -33.63 -30.96 43.70
N GLU A 484 -33.57 -32.25 44.03
CA GLU A 484 -33.97 -33.36 43.13
C GLU A 484 -35.40 -33.21 42.58
N GLN A 485 -36.31 -32.65 43.38
CA GLN A 485 -37.69 -32.36 42.97
C GLN A 485 -37.80 -31.45 41.73
N ASN A 486 -36.78 -30.60 41.49
CA ASN A 486 -36.69 -29.70 40.35
C ASN A 486 -36.03 -30.37 39.12
N MET A 487 -35.39 -31.54 39.27
CA MET A 487 -34.69 -32.25 38.19
C MET A 487 -35.66 -33.07 37.33
N LYS A 488 -36.71 -32.43 36.82
CA LYS A 488 -37.66 -33.00 35.85
C LYS A 488 -37.56 -32.25 34.53
N GLN A 489 -37.86 -32.94 33.42
CA GLN A 489 -37.82 -32.36 32.08
C GLN A 489 -38.58 -31.03 32.02
N ASN A 490 -37.94 -30.01 31.45
CA ASN A 490 -38.47 -28.65 31.37
C ASN A 490 -38.11 -28.05 30.01
N ILE A 491 -39.02 -27.24 29.45
CA ILE A 491 -38.89 -26.59 28.13
C ILE A 491 -37.82 -25.48 28.14
N ASP A 492 -37.52 -24.90 29.31
CA ASP A 492 -36.52 -23.85 29.46
C ASP A 492 -35.12 -24.34 29.06
N LEU A 493 -34.46 -23.68 28.11
CA LEU A 493 -33.12 -24.05 27.65
C LEU A 493 -32.07 -24.04 28.79
N TYR A 494 -32.23 -23.16 29.77
CA TYR A 494 -31.34 -23.09 30.93
C TYR A 494 -31.49 -24.29 31.89
N TYR A 495 -32.58 -25.06 31.78
CA TYR A 495 -32.67 -26.38 32.43
C TYR A 495 -31.59 -27.31 31.88
N HIS A 496 -31.53 -27.48 30.56
CA HIS A 496 -30.52 -28.33 29.91
C HIS A 496 -29.10 -27.83 30.18
N PHE A 497 -28.88 -26.52 30.17
CA PHE A 497 -27.59 -25.94 30.52
C PHE A 497 -27.17 -26.24 31.97
N SER A 498 -28.13 -26.22 32.89
CA SER A 498 -27.92 -26.63 34.28
C SER A 498 -27.56 -28.12 34.38
N ILE A 499 -28.26 -29.00 33.65
CA ILE A 499 -27.94 -30.43 33.61
C ILE A 499 -26.55 -30.69 33.01
N PHE A 500 -26.20 -30.04 31.90
CA PHE A 500 -24.86 -30.15 31.32
C PHE A 500 -23.77 -29.69 32.29
N ARG A 501 -24.02 -28.61 33.04
CA ARG A 501 -23.10 -28.17 34.09
C ARG A 501 -22.99 -29.19 35.23
N LEU A 502 -24.08 -29.85 35.63
CA LEU A 502 -24.04 -30.92 36.62
C LEU A 502 -23.31 -32.18 36.13
N LEU A 503 -23.37 -32.49 34.83
CA LEU A 503 -22.56 -33.54 34.20
C LEU A 503 -21.06 -33.19 34.22
N GLU A 504 -20.70 -31.93 33.92
CA GLU A 504 -19.31 -31.45 34.04
C GLU A 504 -18.77 -31.60 35.47
N LEU A 505 -19.61 -31.29 36.46
CA LEU A 505 -19.30 -31.41 37.89
C LEU A 505 -19.38 -32.84 38.43
N GLN A 506 -19.77 -33.82 37.60
CA GLN A 506 -19.94 -35.24 37.97
C GLN A 506 -20.98 -35.49 39.07
N VAL A 507 -21.89 -34.54 39.31
CA VAL A 507 -23.02 -34.71 40.24
C VAL A 507 -24.05 -35.65 39.63
N ILE A 508 -24.33 -35.48 38.34
CA ILE A 508 -25.13 -36.40 37.54
C ILE A 508 -24.17 -37.21 36.67
N LYS A 509 -24.45 -38.51 36.50
CA LYS A 509 -23.60 -39.43 35.73
C LYS A 509 -24.18 -39.85 34.38
N GLU A 510 -25.46 -39.60 34.15
CA GLU A 510 -26.18 -40.07 32.98
C GLU A 510 -27.04 -38.95 32.38
N TYR A 511 -27.15 -38.97 31.06
CA TYR A 511 -28.04 -38.09 30.31
C TYR A 511 -28.82 -38.94 29.32
N SER A 512 -30.07 -39.23 29.63
CA SER A 512 -30.83 -40.28 28.96
C SER A 512 -31.08 -39.96 27.49
N LYS A 513 -31.30 -40.98 26.66
CA LYS A 513 -31.68 -40.79 25.26
C LYS A 513 -32.97 -39.97 25.10
N SER A 514 -33.86 -40.01 26.09
CA SER A 514 -35.06 -39.16 26.12
C SER A 514 -34.70 -37.68 26.30
N ASP A 515 -33.78 -37.37 27.22
CA ASP A 515 -33.35 -35.99 27.48
C ASP A 515 -32.53 -35.43 26.31
N GLN A 516 -31.76 -36.27 25.62
CA GLN A 516 -31.09 -35.91 24.37
C GLN A 516 -32.09 -35.50 23.29
N LYS A 517 -33.17 -36.29 23.10
CA LYS A 517 -34.22 -35.94 22.14
C LYS A 517 -34.95 -34.65 22.53
N TYR A 518 -35.22 -34.45 23.82
CA TYR A 518 -35.90 -33.27 24.32
C TYR A 518 -35.05 -32.00 24.14
N PHE A 519 -33.75 -32.09 24.41
CA PHE A 519 -32.80 -31.01 24.12
C PHE A 519 -32.76 -30.65 22.62
N ILE A 520 -32.72 -31.66 21.74
CA ILE A 520 -32.77 -31.44 20.29
C ILE A 520 -34.07 -30.74 19.88
N ALA A 521 -35.21 -31.09 20.50
CA ALA A 521 -36.48 -30.40 20.23
C ALA A 521 -36.48 -28.94 20.73
N CYS A 522 -35.85 -28.65 21.87
CA CYS A 522 -35.75 -27.28 22.39
C CYS A 522 -34.84 -26.41 21.50
N ILE A 523 -33.72 -26.94 21.02
CA ILE A 523 -32.78 -26.17 20.19
C ILE A 523 -33.28 -25.93 18.77
N GLU A 524 -34.16 -26.80 18.24
CA GLU A 524 -34.81 -26.60 16.94
C GLU A 524 -35.60 -25.27 16.88
N GLY A 525 -36.10 -24.77 18.02
CA GLY A 525 -36.79 -23.47 18.15
C GLY A 525 -35.89 -22.26 18.38
N GLU A 526 -34.60 -22.46 18.69
CA GLU A 526 -33.65 -21.43 19.14
C GLU A 526 -32.33 -21.51 18.35
N LYS A 527 -32.41 -21.37 17.02
CA LYS A 527 -31.28 -21.62 16.11
C LYS A 527 -30.05 -20.75 16.41
N GLU A 528 -30.26 -19.52 16.88
CA GLU A 528 -29.19 -18.57 17.22
C GLU A 528 -28.29 -19.10 18.36
N MET A 529 -28.77 -20.05 19.16
CA MET A 529 -28.03 -20.63 20.28
C MET A 529 -27.13 -21.81 19.91
N ILE A 530 -27.20 -22.34 18.68
CA ILE A 530 -26.44 -23.53 18.27
C ILE A 530 -24.91 -23.29 18.38
N SER A 531 -24.41 -22.19 17.83
CA SER A 531 -22.98 -21.90 17.81
C SER A 531 -22.39 -21.74 19.23
N PRO A 532 -22.97 -20.91 20.14
CA PRO A 532 -22.53 -20.82 21.54
C PRO A 532 -22.53 -22.17 22.29
N ILE A 533 -23.53 -23.00 22.01
CA ILE A 533 -23.71 -24.30 22.66
C ILE A 533 -22.61 -25.28 22.25
N PHE A 534 -22.33 -25.38 20.95
CA PHE A 534 -21.23 -26.23 20.45
C PHE A 534 -19.93 -25.79 21.12
N LYS A 535 -19.60 -24.50 21.12
CA LYS A 535 -18.38 -23.97 21.74
C LYS A 535 -18.20 -24.36 23.22
N ARG A 536 -19.29 -24.46 23.99
CA ARG A 536 -19.21 -24.75 25.43
C ARG A 536 -19.22 -26.24 25.76
N TRP A 537 -19.99 -27.06 25.02
CA TRP A 537 -20.38 -28.42 25.44
C TRP A 537 -19.96 -29.55 24.49
N LEU A 538 -18.98 -29.33 23.60
CA LEU A 538 -18.41 -30.39 22.73
C LEU A 538 -18.12 -31.71 23.46
N VAL A 539 -17.47 -31.63 24.62
CA VAL A 539 -17.07 -32.82 25.40
C VAL A 539 -18.29 -33.58 25.94
N ILE A 540 -19.34 -32.85 26.34
CA ILE A 540 -20.60 -33.44 26.80
C ILE A 540 -21.28 -34.17 25.65
N PHE A 541 -21.34 -33.55 24.47
CA PHE A 541 -21.89 -34.18 23.27
C PHE A 541 -21.11 -35.44 22.91
N ASN A 542 -19.79 -35.37 22.81
CA ASN A 542 -18.93 -36.52 22.51
C ASN A 542 -19.08 -37.68 23.53
N LYS A 543 -19.23 -37.36 24.82
CA LYS A 543 -19.29 -38.38 25.87
C LYS A 543 -20.67 -39.03 25.97
N PHE A 544 -21.73 -38.23 26.03
CA PHE A 544 -23.07 -38.68 26.43
C PHE A 544 -24.05 -38.88 25.28
N PHE A 545 -23.89 -38.19 24.15
CA PHE A 545 -24.84 -38.32 23.04
C PHE A 545 -24.56 -39.58 22.21
N ASP A 546 -25.64 -40.20 21.73
CA ASP A 546 -25.59 -41.30 20.77
C ASP A 546 -25.15 -40.80 19.38
N SER A 547 -24.41 -41.61 18.63
CA SER A 547 -23.88 -41.24 17.31
C SER A 547 -24.95 -40.75 16.32
N ASP A 548 -26.13 -41.37 16.31
CA ASP A 548 -27.23 -40.96 15.41
C ASP A 548 -27.85 -39.61 15.82
N LEU A 549 -27.90 -39.33 17.12
CA LEU A 549 -28.38 -38.04 17.63
C LEU A 549 -27.33 -36.94 17.46
N LEU A 550 -26.03 -37.27 17.51
CA LEU A 550 -24.95 -36.36 17.13
C LEU A 550 -25.03 -35.96 15.66
N ILE A 551 -25.29 -36.91 14.76
CA ILE A 551 -25.49 -36.60 13.33
C ILE A 551 -26.68 -35.67 13.15
N LYS A 552 -27.79 -35.91 13.86
CA LYS A 552 -28.96 -35.01 13.85
C LYS A 552 -28.62 -33.62 14.42
N LEU A 553 -27.83 -33.55 15.49
CA LEU A 553 -27.44 -32.27 16.09
C LEU A 553 -26.51 -31.47 15.15
N ILE A 554 -25.55 -32.12 14.49
CA ILE A 554 -24.70 -31.50 13.46
C ILE A 554 -25.55 -31.03 12.28
N SER A 555 -26.52 -31.82 11.82
CA SER A 555 -27.34 -31.45 10.67
C SER A 555 -28.23 -30.23 10.90
N LEU A 556 -28.57 -29.91 12.15
CA LEU A 556 -29.37 -28.73 12.51
C LEU A 556 -28.62 -27.40 12.33
N GLY A 557 -27.29 -27.39 12.34
CA GLY A 557 -26.54 -26.14 12.33
C GLY A 557 -25.10 -26.23 11.82
N TYR A 558 -24.75 -27.22 10.98
CA TYR A 558 -23.40 -27.33 10.40
C TYR A 558 -22.85 -26.05 9.72
N PRO A 559 -23.66 -25.10 9.18
CA PRO A 559 -23.13 -23.83 8.69
C PRO A 559 -22.61 -22.91 9.82
N ASP A 560 -23.14 -23.06 11.03
CA ASP A 560 -22.89 -22.20 12.19
C ASP A 560 -21.90 -22.82 13.20
N ILE A 561 -21.43 -24.05 12.95
CA ILE A 561 -20.47 -24.77 13.80
C ILE A 561 -19.04 -24.38 13.42
N GLU A 562 -18.27 -23.94 14.42
CA GLU A 562 -16.82 -23.74 14.29
C GLU A 562 -16.11 -25.10 14.35
N PHE A 563 -15.51 -25.54 13.23
CA PHE A 563 -14.70 -26.76 13.15
C PHE A 563 -13.22 -26.45 13.48
N ASP A 564 -12.92 -26.35 14.77
CA ASP A 564 -11.57 -26.08 15.29
C ASP A 564 -10.86 -27.33 15.81
N ASP A 565 -9.61 -27.17 16.26
CA ASP A 565 -8.80 -28.26 16.82
C ASP A 565 -9.52 -28.97 18.00
N VAL A 566 -10.26 -28.22 18.83
CA VAL A 566 -10.99 -28.76 19.98
C VAL A 566 -12.13 -29.69 19.53
N PHE A 567 -12.84 -29.33 18.45
CA PHE A 567 -13.82 -30.20 17.82
C PHE A 567 -13.16 -31.50 17.35
N PHE A 568 -12.03 -31.40 16.65
CA PHE A 568 -11.38 -32.56 16.05
C PHE A 568 -10.72 -33.51 17.04
N GLU A 569 -10.37 -33.03 18.24
CA GLU A 569 -9.96 -33.85 19.38
C GLU A 569 -11.07 -34.78 19.90
N GLN A 570 -12.35 -34.52 19.58
CA GLN A 570 -13.49 -35.32 20.06
C GLN A 570 -13.81 -36.51 19.13
N PRO A 571 -13.45 -37.77 19.47
CA PRO A 571 -13.45 -38.86 18.50
C PRO A 571 -14.82 -39.27 17.98
N LYS A 572 -15.88 -39.26 18.82
CA LYS A 572 -17.23 -39.60 18.36
C LYS A 572 -17.79 -38.48 17.49
N LEU A 573 -17.56 -37.21 17.84
CA LEU A 573 -17.99 -36.07 17.02
C LEU A 573 -17.30 -36.07 15.65
N THR A 574 -15.98 -36.23 15.61
CA THR A 574 -15.22 -36.34 14.37
C THR A 574 -15.70 -37.52 13.52
N THR A 575 -15.94 -38.67 14.14
CA THR A 575 -16.49 -39.84 13.43
C THR A 575 -17.90 -39.60 12.91
N SER A 576 -18.76 -38.94 13.69
CA SER A 576 -20.11 -38.57 13.27
C SER A 576 -20.10 -37.53 12.15
N LEU A 577 -19.17 -36.56 12.15
CA LEU A 577 -18.98 -35.59 11.08
C LEU A 577 -18.54 -36.29 9.78
N ILE A 578 -17.56 -37.19 9.86
CA ILE A 578 -17.11 -37.97 8.70
C ILE A 578 -18.25 -38.82 8.14
N ARG A 579 -19.03 -39.51 9.01
CA ARG A 579 -20.21 -40.26 8.58
C ARG A 579 -21.27 -39.36 7.94
N PHE A 580 -21.53 -38.20 8.52
CA PHE A 580 -22.43 -37.19 7.95
C PHE A 580 -21.96 -36.75 6.55
N ILE A 581 -20.66 -36.54 6.32
CA ILE A 581 -20.13 -36.25 4.98
C ILE A 581 -20.35 -37.45 4.04
N THR A 582 -20.01 -38.66 4.47
CA THR A 582 -20.13 -39.88 3.64
C THR A 582 -21.57 -40.19 3.23
N GLU A 583 -22.57 -39.91 4.07
CA GLU A 583 -24.00 -40.12 3.77
C GLU A 583 -24.49 -39.32 2.54
N ASN A 584 -23.88 -38.16 2.25
CA ASN A 584 -24.18 -37.37 1.07
C ASN A 584 -22.93 -36.62 0.59
N LEU A 585 -21.96 -37.38 0.08
CA LEU A 585 -20.67 -36.87 -0.35
C LEU A 585 -20.78 -35.70 -1.37
N PRO A 586 -21.64 -35.74 -2.41
CA PRO A 586 -21.73 -34.64 -3.38
C PRO A 586 -22.17 -33.30 -2.78
N ALA A 587 -22.99 -33.31 -1.73
CA ALA A 587 -23.52 -32.09 -1.13
C ALA A 587 -22.68 -31.56 0.04
N ARG A 588 -21.66 -32.31 0.50
CA ARG A 588 -20.94 -32.06 1.77
C ARG A 588 -19.42 -32.17 1.64
N MET A 589 -18.89 -32.24 0.42
CA MET A 589 -17.45 -32.42 0.16
C MET A 589 -16.62 -31.17 0.51
N ASP A 590 -17.24 -30.01 0.55
CA ASP A 590 -16.67 -28.73 1.00
C ASP A 590 -16.13 -28.80 2.44
N LEU A 591 -16.74 -29.64 3.28
CA LEU A 591 -16.31 -29.85 4.66
C LEU A 591 -15.02 -30.65 4.80
N ILE A 592 -14.60 -31.43 3.78
CA ILE A 592 -13.43 -32.33 3.87
C ILE A 592 -12.15 -31.55 4.13
N ALA A 593 -11.95 -30.44 3.42
CA ALA A 593 -10.78 -29.58 3.56
C ALA A 593 -10.71 -28.90 4.94
N SER A 594 -11.84 -28.79 5.64
CA SER A 594 -11.91 -28.23 7.00
C SER A 594 -11.43 -29.21 8.07
N ILE A 595 -11.34 -30.50 7.77
CA ILE A 595 -10.92 -31.54 8.72
C ILE A 595 -9.41 -31.76 8.60
N PRO A 596 -8.61 -31.63 9.67
CA PRO A 596 -7.18 -31.94 9.63
C PRO A 596 -6.91 -33.36 9.14
N ILE A 597 -5.94 -33.51 8.23
CA ILE A 597 -5.65 -34.78 7.57
C ILE A 597 -5.34 -35.94 8.53
N VAL A 598 -4.86 -35.63 9.74
CA VAL A 598 -4.55 -36.60 10.81
C VAL A 598 -5.80 -37.21 11.45
N CYS A 599 -6.95 -36.53 11.38
CA CYS A 599 -8.19 -36.95 12.02
C CYS A 599 -8.91 -38.06 11.25
N PHE A 600 -8.62 -38.22 9.96
CA PHE A 600 -9.16 -39.32 9.18
C PHE A 600 -8.36 -40.60 9.45
N ASN A 601 -9.03 -41.61 9.99
CA ASN A 601 -8.43 -42.94 10.09
C ASN A 601 -8.28 -43.60 8.71
N LYS A 602 -7.46 -44.66 8.62
CA LYS A 602 -7.17 -45.35 7.35
C LYS A 602 -8.44 -45.89 6.65
N ALA A 603 -9.44 -46.34 7.40
CA ALA A 603 -10.67 -46.89 6.85
C ALA A 603 -11.53 -45.79 6.18
N PHE A 604 -11.76 -44.68 6.88
CA PHE A 604 -12.49 -43.53 6.36
C PHE A 604 -11.77 -42.85 5.20
N LYS A 605 -10.44 -42.69 5.27
CA LYS A 605 -9.66 -42.17 4.13
C LYS A 605 -9.84 -43.05 2.90
N LYS A 606 -9.78 -44.37 3.05
CA LYS A 606 -9.98 -45.32 1.94
C LYS A 606 -11.38 -45.19 1.35
N GLU A 607 -12.41 -45.13 2.20
CA GLU A 607 -13.81 -44.99 1.78
C GLU A 607 -14.04 -43.66 1.03
N LEU A 608 -13.57 -42.54 1.60
CA LEU A 608 -13.67 -41.21 0.99
C LEU A 608 -12.87 -41.11 -0.32
N LEU A 609 -11.62 -41.58 -0.37
CA LEU A 609 -10.81 -41.56 -1.60
C LEU A 609 -11.45 -42.38 -2.72
N ASN A 610 -11.98 -43.57 -2.40
CA ASN A 610 -12.67 -44.39 -3.37
C ASN A 610 -13.99 -43.73 -3.83
N GLY A 611 -14.77 -43.16 -2.90
CA GLY A 611 -16.01 -42.45 -3.20
C GLY A 611 -15.80 -41.19 -4.05
N LEU A 612 -14.81 -40.37 -3.70
CA LEU A 612 -14.41 -39.18 -4.45
C LEU A 612 -13.88 -39.56 -5.84
N PHE A 613 -13.12 -40.64 -5.97
CA PHE A 613 -12.68 -41.12 -7.29
C PHE A 613 -13.86 -41.53 -8.17
N VAL A 614 -14.82 -42.28 -7.64
CA VAL A 614 -16.04 -42.66 -8.37
C VAL A 614 -16.86 -41.42 -8.75
N LEU A 615 -16.97 -40.45 -7.84
CA LEU A 615 -17.65 -39.18 -8.09
C LEU A 615 -16.96 -38.38 -9.19
N PHE A 616 -15.63 -38.26 -9.15
CA PHE A 616 -14.85 -37.55 -10.16
C PHE A 616 -14.95 -38.20 -11.54
N VAL A 617 -14.91 -39.55 -11.60
CA VAL A 617 -15.08 -40.28 -12.86
C VAL A 617 -16.47 -40.06 -13.46
N SER A 618 -17.49 -39.88 -12.62
CA SER A 618 -18.88 -39.67 -13.04
C SER A 618 -19.17 -38.21 -13.40
N ASN A 619 -18.60 -37.26 -12.66
CA ASN A 619 -18.76 -35.82 -12.83
C ASN A 619 -17.44 -35.10 -12.49
N PRO A 620 -16.58 -34.82 -13.48
CA PRO A 620 -15.25 -34.28 -13.23
C PRO A 620 -15.30 -32.82 -12.83
N THR A 621 -15.09 -32.55 -11.53
CA THR A 621 -14.95 -31.20 -10.99
C THR A 621 -13.57 -30.99 -10.37
N LYS A 622 -13.05 -29.77 -10.48
CA LYS A 622 -11.78 -29.36 -9.88
C LYS A 622 -11.77 -29.60 -8.36
N GLU A 623 -12.86 -29.24 -7.69
CA GLU A 623 -13.06 -29.39 -6.24
C GLU A 623 -12.94 -30.85 -5.77
N THR A 624 -13.45 -31.81 -6.54
CA THR A 624 -13.33 -33.24 -6.20
C THR A 624 -11.85 -33.68 -6.21
N LEU A 625 -11.06 -33.22 -7.19
CA LEU A 625 -9.62 -33.52 -7.23
C LEU A 625 -8.84 -32.79 -6.13
N GLU A 626 -9.20 -31.56 -5.77
CA GLU A 626 -8.58 -30.83 -4.65
C GLU A 626 -8.75 -31.61 -3.34
N ASN A 627 -9.95 -32.17 -3.09
CA ASN A 627 -10.21 -33.04 -1.94
C ASN A 627 -9.43 -34.37 -1.99
N ILE A 628 -9.31 -35.00 -3.17
CA ILE A 628 -8.47 -36.19 -3.35
C ILE A 628 -7.00 -35.86 -3.06
N GLN A 629 -6.49 -34.75 -3.60
CA GLN A 629 -5.11 -34.29 -3.39
C GLN A 629 -4.85 -34.02 -1.90
N TYR A 630 -5.79 -33.36 -1.23
CA TYR A 630 -5.72 -33.09 0.21
C TYR A 630 -5.58 -34.39 1.01
N LEU A 631 -6.48 -35.36 0.81
CA LEU A 631 -6.45 -36.64 1.52
C LEU A 631 -5.19 -37.46 1.25
N LEU A 632 -4.62 -37.37 0.04
CA LEU A 632 -3.38 -38.05 -0.36
C LEU A 632 -2.11 -37.41 0.22
N GLY A 633 -2.21 -36.27 0.93
CA GLY A 633 -1.11 -35.72 1.71
C GLY A 633 -0.54 -36.72 2.74
N GLN A 634 -1.36 -37.69 3.16
CA GLN A 634 -0.92 -38.86 3.93
C GLN A 634 -1.45 -40.14 3.26
N PRO A 635 -0.58 -41.00 2.71
CA PRO A 635 -0.99 -42.16 1.95
C PRO A 635 -1.71 -43.21 2.81
N THR A 636 -2.71 -43.88 2.24
CA THR A 636 -3.34 -45.06 2.86
C THR A 636 -2.68 -46.37 2.42
N TYR A 637 -2.02 -46.35 1.24
CA TYR A 637 -1.51 -47.53 0.51
C TYR A 637 -2.58 -48.61 0.24
N SER A 638 -3.86 -48.25 0.31
CA SER A 638 -4.97 -49.21 0.24
C SER A 638 -6.17 -48.73 -0.57
N SER A 639 -6.17 -47.46 -0.97
CA SER A 639 -7.17 -46.94 -1.91
C SER A 639 -6.94 -47.51 -3.30
N ILE A 640 -7.99 -47.51 -4.13
CA ILE A 640 -7.90 -47.99 -5.51
C ILE A 640 -6.96 -47.12 -6.38
N LEU A 641 -6.76 -45.85 -6.00
CA LEU A 641 -5.80 -44.96 -6.63
C LEU A 641 -4.35 -45.35 -6.32
N GLU A 642 -4.06 -45.75 -5.08
CA GLU A 642 -2.70 -46.07 -4.65
C GLU A 642 -2.25 -47.48 -5.01
N THR A 643 -3.20 -48.39 -5.27
CA THR A 643 -2.94 -49.84 -5.47
C THR A 643 -3.07 -50.29 -6.92
N ASN A 644 -3.76 -49.53 -7.78
CA ASN A 644 -3.94 -49.88 -9.19
C ASN A 644 -3.61 -48.69 -10.09
N PHE A 645 -2.50 -48.82 -10.83
CA PHE A 645 -2.01 -47.78 -11.73
C PHE A 645 -3.00 -47.42 -12.84
N ASP A 646 -3.91 -48.32 -13.23
CA ASP A 646 -4.94 -48.04 -14.24
C ASP A 646 -5.86 -46.89 -13.84
N ASN A 647 -6.07 -46.69 -12.54
CA ASN A 647 -6.89 -45.61 -12.05
C ASN A 647 -6.19 -44.24 -12.17
N MET A 648 -4.84 -44.21 -12.23
CA MET A 648 -4.09 -42.98 -12.55
C MET A 648 -4.28 -42.58 -14.01
N LEU A 649 -4.26 -43.57 -14.92
CA LEU A 649 -4.54 -43.33 -16.33
C LEU A 649 -5.99 -42.86 -16.52
N LYS A 650 -6.97 -43.50 -15.87
CA LYS A 650 -8.37 -43.04 -15.89
C LYS A 650 -8.54 -41.63 -15.35
N LEU A 651 -7.79 -41.26 -14.30
CA LEU A 651 -7.83 -39.91 -13.73
C LEU A 651 -7.39 -38.87 -14.77
N LEU A 652 -6.31 -39.13 -15.52
CA LEU A 652 -5.88 -38.28 -16.63
C LEU A 652 -6.90 -38.25 -17.77
N THR A 653 -7.50 -39.39 -18.13
CA THR A 653 -8.49 -39.49 -19.22
C THR A 653 -9.73 -38.65 -18.95
N VAL A 654 -10.18 -38.59 -17.70
CA VAL A 654 -11.44 -37.90 -17.31
C VAL A 654 -11.19 -36.45 -16.87
N SER A 655 -9.93 -36.05 -16.66
CA SER A 655 -9.59 -34.68 -16.22
C SER A 655 -9.92 -33.62 -17.26
N THR A 656 -10.53 -32.52 -16.80
CA THR A 656 -10.78 -31.31 -17.60
C THR A 656 -9.56 -30.40 -17.63
N GLU A 657 -9.51 -29.42 -18.54
CA GLU A 657 -8.40 -28.45 -18.62
C GLU A 657 -8.14 -27.73 -17.28
N GLU A 658 -9.20 -27.42 -16.52
CA GLU A 658 -9.10 -26.74 -15.21
C GLU A 658 -8.57 -27.66 -14.09
N SER A 659 -8.79 -28.97 -14.20
CA SER A 659 -8.45 -29.96 -13.18
C SER A 659 -7.15 -30.72 -13.49
N LYS A 660 -6.59 -30.55 -14.69
CA LYS A 660 -5.48 -31.33 -15.24
C LYS A 660 -4.15 -31.16 -14.47
N LEU A 661 -3.84 -29.94 -14.03
CA LEU A 661 -2.64 -29.70 -13.22
C LEU A 661 -2.71 -30.41 -11.86
N ILE A 662 -3.90 -30.46 -11.27
CA ILE A 662 -4.14 -31.12 -9.98
C ILE A 662 -4.02 -32.64 -10.15
N ALA A 663 -4.54 -33.17 -11.25
CA ALA A 663 -4.33 -34.56 -11.64
C ALA A 663 -2.85 -34.94 -11.72
N TYR A 664 -2.01 -34.08 -12.33
CA TYR A 664 -0.56 -34.30 -12.39
C TYR A 664 0.06 -34.38 -11.00
N ASN A 665 -0.33 -33.49 -10.09
CA ASN A 665 0.15 -33.49 -8.72
C ASN A 665 -0.30 -34.75 -7.95
N VAL A 666 -1.54 -35.20 -8.14
CA VAL A 666 -2.06 -36.43 -7.52
C VAL A 666 -1.22 -37.64 -7.95
N ILE A 667 -0.93 -37.75 -9.25
CA ILE A 667 -0.11 -38.85 -9.80
C ILE A 667 1.32 -38.77 -9.27
N GLU A 668 1.90 -37.58 -9.23
CA GLU A 668 3.24 -37.36 -8.66
C GLU A 668 3.30 -37.80 -7.19
N ILE A 669 2.32 -37.42 -6.37
CA ILE A 669 2.25 -37.79 -4.95
C ILE A 669 2.18 -39.31 -4.79
N VAL A 670 1.27 -39.97 -5.52
CA VAL A 670 1.11 -41.42 -5.42
C VAL A 670 2.33 -42.16 -5.94
N TRP A 671 2.92 -41.70 -7.04
CA TRP A 671 4.16 -42.27 -7.59
C TRP A 671 5.32 -42.16 -6.61
N LYS A 672 5.61 -40.95 -6.10
CA LYS A 672 6.69 -40.72 -5.13
C LYS A 672 6.50 -41.56 -3.86
N ASN A 673 5.28 -41.68 -3.36
CA ASN A 673 4.99 -42.47 -2.17
C ASN A 673 5.24 -43.97 -2.39
N ASN A 674 4.87 -44.51 -3.55
CA ASN A 674 5.16 -45.89 -3.93
C ASN A 674 6.66 -46.13 -4.14
N VAL A 675 7.38 -45.23 -4.82
CA VAL A 675 8.84 -45.34 -5.01
C VAL A 675 9.61 -45.23 -3.69
N ARG A 676 9.20 -44.35 -2.77
CA ARG A 676 9.83 -44.25 -1.44
C ARG A 676 9.68 -45.54 -0.62
N GLN A 677 8.57 -46.26 -0.78
CA GLN A 677 8.30 -47.53 -0.10
C GLN A 677 8.58 -48.75 -0.98
N ILE A 678 9.45 -48.62 -1.99
CA ILE A 678 9.70 -49.68 -2.99
C ILE A 678 10.23 -51.00 -2.38
N LYS A 679 10.74 -50.99 -1.14
CA LYS A 679 11.17 -52.20 -0.43
C LYS A 679 10.03 -53.15 -0.09
N ASN A 680 8.78 -52.67 -0.06
CA ASN A 680 7.60 -53.51 0.13
C ASN A 680 7.19 -54.16 -1.20
N GLU A 681 6.89 -55.46 -1.19
CA GLU A 681 6.59 -56.24 -2.39
C GLU A 681 5.40 -55.69 -3.19
N GLU A 682 4.34 -55.22 -2.52
CA GLU A 682 3.16 -54.66 -3.17
C GLU A 682 3.47 -53.33 -3.91
N ASN A 683 4.27 -52.46 -3.29
CA ASN A 683 4.68 -51.19 -3.88
C ASN A 683 5.70 -51.41 -5.01
N GLN A 684 6.61 -52.37 -4.84
CA GLN A 684 7.55 -52.78 -5.88
C GLN A 684 6.80 -53.31 -7.10
N LYS A 685 5.79 -54.16 -6.87
CA LYS A 685 4.92 -54.68 -7.90
C LYS A 685 4.17 -53.55 -8.62
N TYR A 686 3.58 -52.60 -7.88
CA TYR A 686 2.92 -51.42 -8.46
C TYR A 686 3.86 -50.63 -9.40
N VAL A 687 5.08 -50.32 -8.93
CA VAL A 687 6.07 -49.56 -9.72
C VAL A 687 6.50 -50.34 -10.97
N ASN A 688 6.80 -51.64 -10.83
CA ASN A 688 7.23 -52.47 -11.95
C ASN A 688 6.09 -52.71 -12.96
N ASP A 689 4.87 -52.92 -12.50
CA ASP A 689 3.68 -53.09 -13.34
C ASP A 689 3.41 -51.80 -14.13
N ALA A 690 3.52 -50.63 -13.50
CA ALA A 690 3.41 -49.33 -14.16
C ALA A 690 4.51 -49.14 -15.23
N ILE A 691 5.79 -49.39 -14.91
CA ILE A 691 6.90 -49.28 -15.88
C ILE A 691 6.70 -50.25 -17.05
N SER A 692 6.34 -51.49 -16.76
CA SER A 692 6.10 -52.53 -17.77
C SER A 692 4.95 -52.14 -18.71
N LYS A 693 3.84 -51.66 -18.15
CA LYS A 693 2.66 -51.22 -18.90
C LYS A 693 2.94 -50.00 -19.77
N LEU A 694 3.63 -48.99 -19.25
CA LEU A 694 4.01 -47.81 -20.03
C LEU A 694 5.05 -48.16 -21.11
N SER A 695 5.94 -49.11 -20.82
CA SER A 695 6.91 -49.61 -21.81
C SER A 695 6.25 -50.40 -22.94
N SER A 696 5.22 -51.20 -22.65
CA SER A 696 4.46 -51.95 -23.66
C SER A 696 3.52 -51.05 -24.45
N TYR A 697 2.99 -49.99 -23.84
CA TYR A 697 2.27 -48.95 -24.54
C TYR A 697 3.14 -48.31 -25.64
N LEU A 698 4.38 -47.92 -25.31
CA LEU A 698 5.32 -47.37 -26.31
C LEU A 698 5.67 -48.36 -27.44
N ASP A 699 5.60 -49.68 -27.19
CA ASP A 699 5.86 -50.71 -28.21
C ASP A 699 4.70 -50.91 -29.20
N SER A 700 3.46 -50.56 -28.81
CA SER A 700 2.23 -50.87 -29.55
C SER A 700 1.62 -49.69 -30.31
N MET A 701 2.31 -48.55 -30.35
CA MET A 701 1.67 -47.26 -30.63
C MET A 701 1.03 -47.09 -32.02
N SER A 702 -0.20 -46.55 -31.97
CA SER A 702 -1.04 -46.01 -33.04
C SER A 702 -1.30 -44.50 -32.81
N GLN A 703 -1.04 -43.70 -33.84
CA GLN A 703 -1.40 -42.30 -34.20
C GLN A 703 -1.92 -41.21 -33.21
N GLN A 704 -2.17 -41.41 -31.90
CA GLN A 704 -2.51 -40.31 -30.97
C GLN A 704 -1.24 -39.65 -30.37
N ILE A 705 -1.23 -38.31 -30.33
CA ILE A 705 0.02 -37.54 -30.11
C ILE A 705 0.20 -37.04 -28.66
N ILE A 706 -0.88 -36.90 -27.88
CA ILE A 706 -0.82 -36.72 -26.41
C ILE A 706 -1.85 -37.67 -25.81
N SER A 707 -1.41 -38.60 -24.98
CA SER A 707 -2.25 -39.57 -24.29
C SER A 707 -1.97 -39.57 -22.79
N PRO A 708 -2.93 -40.04 -21.97
CA PRO A 708 -2.72 -40.26 -20.53
C PRO A 708 -1.43 -41.02 -20.20
N GLU A 709 -1.08 -42.02 -21.01
CA GLU A 709 0.14 -42.82 -20.82
C GLU A 709 1.40 -41.98 -21.04
N LEU A 710 1.44 -41.13 -22.06
CA LEU A 710 2.58 -40.24 -22.33
C LEU A 710 2.74 -39.18 -21.24
N GLU A 711 1.62 -38.61 -20.77
CA GLU A 711 1.60 -37.68 -19.64
C GLU A 711 2.12 -38.34 -18.36
N ALA A 712 1.68 -39.56 -18.06
CA ALA A 712 2.17 -40.33 -16.93
C ALA A 712 3.67 -40.63 -17.03
N ILE A 713 4.19 -41.00 -18.22
CA ILE A 713 5.63 -41.23 -18.44
C ILE A 713 6.44 -39.97 -18.12
N SER A 714 6.00 -38.81 -18.60
CA SER A 714 6.69 -37.53 -18.35
C SER A 714 6.76 -37.20 -16.85
N ILE A 715 5.66 -37.38 -16.12
CA ILE A 715 5.59 -37.15 -14.66
C ILE A 715 6.54 -38.10 -13.93
N ILE A 716 6.53 -39.39 -14.28
CA ILE A 716 7.34 -40.44 -13.65
C ILE A 716 8.84 -40.19 -13.84
N LEU A 717 9.29 -39.95 -15.08
CA LEU A 717 10.71 -39.78 -15.40
C LEU A 717 11.29 -38.50 -14.78
N THR A 718 10.51 -37.42 -14.71
CA THR A 718 10.94 -36.15 -14.11
C THR A 718 11.10 -36.26 -12.59
N ASN A 719 10.34 -37.14 -11.95
CA ASN A 719 10.23 -37.24 -10.49
C ASN A 719 10.97 -38.42 -9.87
N THR A 720 11.72 -39.19 -10.67
CA THR A 720 12.46 -40.38 -10.19
C THR A 720 13.97 -40.15 -10.27
N LYS A 721 14.68 -40.37 -9.16
CA LYS A 721 16.15 -40.43 -9.15
C LYS A 721 16.57 -41.90 -9.19
N GLU A 722 17.58 -42.24 -9.99
CA GLU A 722 18.11 -43.61 -10.13
C GLU A 722 18.66 -44.16 -8.79
N VAL A 723 19.06 -43.27 -7.88
CA VAL A 723 19.69 -43.63 -6.60
C VAL A 723 18.72 -44.35 -5.66
N GLY A 724 19.00 -45.61 -5.34
CA GLY A 724 18.28 -46.41 -4.34
C GLY A 724 17.21 -47.35 -4.90
N LEU A 725 17.10 -47.47 -6.22
CA LEU A 725 16.22 -48.45 -6.89
C LEU A 725 16.86 -49.84 -6.93
N PHE A 726 16.02 -50.88 -7.04
CA PHE A 726 16.50 -52.24 -7.34
C PHE A 726 17.01 -52.30 -8.79
N GLU A 727 18.05 -53.09 -9.04
CA GLU A 727 18.72 -53.20 -10.35
C GLU A 727 17.75 -53.48 -11.51
N ASN A 728 16.75 -54.35 -11.31
CA ASN A 728 15.74 -54.65 -12.34
C ASN A 728 14.81 -53.46 -12.61
N THR A 729 14.41 -52.72 -11.58
CA THR A 729 13.55 -51.53 -11.70
C THR A 729 14.32 -50.37 -12.36
N GLU A 730 15.59 -50.18 -12.00
CA GLU A 730 16.48 -49.19 -12.62
C GLU A 730 16.68 -49.48 -14.11
N LYS A 731 16.98 -50.73 -14.48
CA LYS A 731 17.05 -51.17 -15.89
C LYS A 731 15.74 -50.92 -16.64
N GLY A 732 14.61 -51.21 -16.01
CA GLY A 732 13.28 -50.95 -16.57
C GLY A 732 13.03 -49.46 -16.81
N LEU A 733 13.39 -48.60 -15.85
CA LEU A 733 13.24 -47.14 -15.94
C LEU A 733 14.16 -46.54 -17.01
N ASN A 734 15.41 -47.00 -17.11
CA ASN A 734 16.35 -46.56 -18.15
C ASN A 734 15.84 -46.94 -19.54
N LYS A 735 15.34 -48.17 -19.71
CA LYS A 735 14.71 -48.63 -20.95
C LYS A 735 13.46 -47.80 -21.29
N LEU A 736 12.64 -47.45 -20.31
CA LEU A 736 11.48 -46.57 -20.51
C LEU A 736 11.91 -45.15 -20.94
N ASN A 737 12.95 -44.59 -20.31
CA ASN A 737 13.51 -43.28 -20.67
C ASN A 737 14.05 -43.26 -22.11
N GLU A 738 14.81 -44.29 -22.52
CA GLU A 738 15.30 -44.44 -23.89
C GLU A 738 14.15 -44.54 -24.90
N LYS A 739 13.17 -45.42 -24.63
CA LYS A 739 11.98 -45.57 -25.50
C LYS A 739 11.18 -44.27 -25.61
N PHE A 740 10.96 -43.57 -24.50
CA PHE A 740 10.20 -42.32 -24.49
C PHE A 740 10.95 -41.18 -25.19
N THR A 741 12.28 -41.10 -25.02
CA THR A 741 13.12 -40.15 -25.74
C THR A 741 13.04 -40.40 -27.25
N ASN A 742 13.16 -41.66 -27.67
CA ASN A 742 13.03 -42.06 -29.08
C ASN A 742 11.62 -41.79 -29.62
N TYR A 743 10.58 -42.04 -28.83
CA TYR A 743 9.20 -41.71 -29.19
C TYR A 743 9.04 -40.20 -29.43
N CYS A 744 9.52 -39.35 -28.51
CA CYS A 744 9.42 -37.90 -28.65
C CYS A 744 10.14 -37.41 -29.92
N ILE A 745 11.36 -37.90 -30.17
CA ILE A 745 12.17 -37.56 -31.35
C ILE A 745 11.47 -38.02 -32.64
N ASN A 746 11.04 -39.28 -32.71
CA ASN A 746 10.38 -39.85 -33.89
C ASN A 746 9.04 -39.14 -34.18
N THR A 747 8.29 -38.81 -33.14
CA THR A 747 7.01 -38.09 -33.26
C THR A 747 7.24 -36.67 -33.75
N LEU A 748 8.17 -35.92 -33.14
CA LEU A 748 8.57 -34.59 -33.62
C LEU A 748 9.05 -34.61 -35.07
N ASN A 749 9.77 -35.66 -35.48
CA ASN A 749 10.27 -35.84 -36.84
C ASN A 749 9.20 -36.18 -37.89
N ASN A 750 8.03 -36.67 -37.45
CA ASN A 750 6.92 -37.13 -38.30
C ASN A 750 5.64 -36.27 -38.14
N CYS A 751 5.67 -35.23 -37.31
CA CYS A 751 4.50 -34.38 -37.03
C CYS A 751 4.11 -33.52 -38.24
N ASN A 752 2.89 -33.70 -38.77
CA ASN A 752 2.27 -32.78 -39.73
C ASN A 752 1.80 -31.49 -39.02
N THR A 753 2.66 -30.48 -39.09
CA THR A 753 2.49 -29.00 -39.18
C THR A 753 1.31 -28.21 -38.56
N GLN A 754 0.27 -28.77 -37.95
CA GLN A 754 -0.88 -27.97 -37.45
C GLN A 754 -1.14 -28.00 -35.93
N ASN A 755 -0.44 -28.81 -35.12
CA ASN A 755 -0.72 -28.93 -33.68
C ASN A 755 0.38 -28.33 -32.78
N PHE A 756 0.31 -27.02 -32.54
CA PHE A 756 1.23 -26.25 -31.68
C PHE A 756 1.35 -26.81 -30.26
N ILE A 757 0.22 -27.22 -29.67
CA ILE A 757 0.15 -27.72 -28.29
C ILE A 757 0.98 -28.98 -28.16
N THR A 758 0.89 -29.88 -29.13
CA THR A 758 1.65 -31.13 -29.12
C THR A 758 3.15 -30.92 -29.30
N VAL A 759 3.56 -30.08 -30.25
CA VAL A 759 4.99 -29.81 -30.44
C VAL A 759 5.60 -29.20 -29.18
N ARG A 760 4.90 -28.24 -28.56
CA ARG A 760 5.33 -27.63 -27.30
C ARG A 760 5.46 -28.67 -26.18
N TRP A 761 4.46 -29.53 -26.01
CA TRP A 761 4.47 -30.57 -24.98
C TRP A 761 5.64 -31.54 -25.15
N LEU A 762 5.89 -32.03 -26.36
CA LEU A 762 6.99 -32.94 -26.68
C LEU A 762 8.37 -32.31 -26.42
N LEU A 763 8.55 -31.04 -26.82
CA LEU A 763 9.79 -30.32 -26.57
C LEU A 763 10.02 -30.07 -25.08
N GLN A 764 8.96 -29.72 -24.34
CA GLN A 764 9.05 -29.53 -22.89
C GLN A 764 9.37 -30.85 -22.17
N ALA A 765 8.78 -31.96 -22.62
CA ALA A 765 9.11 -33.28 -22.10
C ALA A 765 10.61 -33.56 -22.25
N LEU A 766 11.19 -33.32 -23.43
CA LEU A 766 12.65 -33.47 -23.66
C LEU A 766 13.52 -32.56 -22.77
N VAL A 767 13.05 -31.34 -22.44
CA VAL A 767 13.76 -30.44 -21.52
C VAL A 767 13.84 -31.05 -20.11
N MET A 768 12.73 -31.63 -19.64
CA MET A 768 12.62 -32.18 -18.28
C MET A 768 13.38 -33.50 -18.09
N LEU A 769 13.72 -34.22 -19.17
CA LEU A 769 14.44 -35.50 -19.09
C LEU A 769 15.88 -35.36 -18.54
N PRO A 770 16.50 -36.43 -18.05
CA PRO A 770 17.92 -36.42 -17.65
C PRO A 770 18.87 -36.08 -18.83
N PRO A 771 20.04 -35.45 -18.60
CA PRO A 771 20.93 -34.98 -19.67
C PRO A 771 21.64 -36.09 -20.46
N LYS A 772 21.69 -37.32 -19.95
CA LYS A 772 22.43 -38.44 -20.59
C LYS A 772 21.72 -39.03 -21.82
N SER A 773 20.43 -38.77 -22.02
CA SER A 773 19.62 -39.44 -23.04
C SER A 773 19.49 -38.67 -24.37
N LEU A 774 19.94 -37.41 -24.46
CA LEU A 774 19.69 -36.53 -25.61
C LEU A 774 20.98 -35.90 -26.15
N SER A 775 21.23 -36.03 -27.46
CA SER A 775 22.34 -35.38 -28.17
C SER A 775 21.91 -34.11 -28.90
N PHE A 776 22.86 -33.21 -29.18
CA PHE A 776 22.60 -31.99 -29.97
C PHE A 776 22.14 -32.30 -31.40
N GLU A 777 22.66 -33.37 -32.01
CA GLU A 777 22.25 -33.81 -33.35
C GLU A 777 20.76 -34.19 -33.40
N ASN A 778 20.26 -34.86 -32.35
CA ASN A 778 18.85 -35.20 -32.23
C ASN A 778 17.99 -33.93 -32.20
N VAL A 779 18.40 -32.92 -31.42
CA VAL A 779 17.68 -31.63 -31.32
C VAL A 779 17.65 -30.92 -32.67
N ILE A 780 18.77 -30.86 -33.40
CA ILE A 780 18.82 -30.27 -34.74
C ILE A 780 17.91 -31.04 -35.71
N SER A 781 17.98 -32.37 -35.70
CA SER A 781 17.18 -33.19 -36.61
C SER A 781 15.68 -32.93 -36.44
N CYS A 782 15.22 -32.78 -35.19
CA CYS A 782 13.83 -32.41 -34.88
C CYS A 782 13.52 -31.00 -35.37
N THR A 783 14.34 -30.01 -35.03
CA THR A 783 14.08 -28.60 -35.39
C THR A 783 13.95 -28.39 -36.91
N LYS A 784 14.75 -29.09 -37.73
CA LYS A 784 14.71 -28.98 -39.20
C LYS A 784 13.43 -29.53 -39.84
N ARG A 785 12.74 -30.45 -39.15
CA ARG A 785 11.53 -31.10 -39.65
C ARG A 785 10.25 -30.44 -39.15
N LEU A 786 10.34 -29.52 -38.19
CA LEU A 786 9.20 -28.77 -37.68
C LEU A 786 8.72 -27.70 -38.69
N ASP A 787 7.41 -27.43 -38.70
CA ASP A 787 6.83 -26.39 -39.56
C ASP A 787 7.42 -25.01 -39.22
N PRO A 788 7.81 -24.20 -40.22
CA PRO A 788 8.27 -22.83 -40.00
C PRO A 788 7.30 -21.93 -39.22
N ASN A 789 5.99 -22.14 -39.31
CA ASN A 789 4.99 -21.39 -38.56
C ASN A 789 4.93 -21.79 -37.09
N ILE A 790 5.22 -23.05 -36.75
CA ILE A 790 5.31 -23.52 -35.36
C ILE A 790 6.55 -22.91 -34.68
N LEU A 791 7.65 -22.80 -35.42
CA LEU A 791 8.89 -22.20 -34.95
C LEU A 791 8.79 -20.69 -34.69
N LYS A 792 7.70 -20.01 -35.10
CA LYS A 792 7.45 -18.60 -34.78
C LYS A 792 6.90 -18.39 -33.36
N ASP A 793 6.46 -19.44 -32.68
CA ASP A 793 5.92 -19.32 -31.31
C ASP A 793 7.04 -19.07 -30.29
N ASN A 794 6.90 -18.00 -29.49
CA ASN A 794 7.91 -17.58 -28.51
C ASN A 794 8.17 -18.63 -27.43
N SER A 795 7.15 -19.41 -27.03
CA SER A 795 7.30 -20.43 -26.00
C SER A 795 8.08 -21.63 -26.52
N ILE A 796 7.80 -22.06 -27.76
CA ILE A 796 8.55 -23.11 -28.46
C ILE A 796 10.01 -22.69 -28.67
N GLN A 797 10.24 -21.45 -29.10
CA GLN A 797 11.60 -20.90 -29.23
C GLN A 797 12.36 -20.91 -27.90
N SER A 798 11.71 -20.57 -26.78
CA SER A 798 12.33 -20.63 -25.44
C SER A 798 12.70 -22.06 -25.04
N THR A 799 11.77 -23.00 -25.20
CA THR A 799 12.00 -24.42 -24.90
C THR A 799 13.11 -25.01 -25.78
N LEU A 800 13.14 -24.67 -27.08
CA LEU A 800 14.23 -25.08 -27.98
C LEU A 800 15.58 -24.48 -27.57
N PHE A 801 15.61 -23.21 -27.18
CA PHE A 801 16.83 -22.57 -26.68
C PHE A 801 17.36 -23.27 -25.42
N GLN A 802 16.47 -23.67 -24.50
CA GLN A 802 16.82 -24.47 -23.32
C GLN A 802 17.42 -25.83 -23.70
N LEU A 803 16.80 -26.54 -24.65
CA LEU A 803 17.33 -27.82 -25.18
C LEU A 803 18.71 -27.66 -25.81
N ILE A 804 18.90 -26.62 -26.62
CA ILE A 804 20.18 -26.31 -27.27
C ILE A 804 21.24 -26.04 -26.20
N CYS A 805 20.97 -25.16 -25.23
CA CYS A 805 21.92 -24.86 -24.16
C CYS A 805 22.24 -26.08 -23.28
N LYS A 806 21.33 -27.04 -23.17
CA LYS A 806 21.52 -28.28 -22.40
C LYS A 806 22.36 -29.33 -23.13
N THR A 807 22.30 -29.39 -24.46
CA THR A 807 22.87 -30.48 -25.27
C THR A 807 24.12 -30.09 -26.05
N ILE A 808 24.41 -28.79 -26.21
CA ILE A 808 25.49 -28.32 -27.07
C ILE A 808 26.89 -28.57 -26.48
N ASP A 809 27.81 -29.01 -27.33
CA ASP A 809 29.22 -29.16 -26.99
C ASP A 809 29.93 -27.80 -26.88
N PHE A 810 30.94 -27.74 -26.02
CA PHE A 810 31.75 -26.53 -25.82
C PHE A 810 32.83 -26.41 -26.92
N ASN A 811 32.46 -25.75 -28.02
CA ASN A 811 33.39 -25.33 -29.07
C ASN A 811 33.04 -23.92 -29.60
N TYR A 812 33.97 -23.29 -30.34
CA TYR A 812 33.84 -21.90 -30.76
C TYR A 812 32.58 -21.66 -31.61
N LYS A 813 32.35 -22.50 -32.63
CA LYS A 813 31.20 -22.36 -33.53
C LYS A 813 29.88 -22.53 -32.79
N SER A 814 29.80 -23.51 -31.89
CA SER A 814 28.65 -23.78 -31.04
C SER A 814 28.27 -22.61 -30.15
N LEU A 815 29.25 -22.01 -29.47
CA LEU A 815 28.99 -20.92 -28.53
C LEU A 815 28.65 -19.61 -29.25
N VAL A 816 29.30 -19.33 -30.37
CA VAL A 816 28.93 -18.21 -31.27
C VAL A 816 27.51 -18.39 -31.80
N TYR A 817 27.12 -19.61 -32.17
CA TYR A 817 25.76 -19.94 -32.58
C TYR A 817 24.75 -19.66 -31.44
N VAL A 818 25.03 -20.09 -30.21
CA VAL A 818 24.13 -19.83 -29.06
C VAL A 818 23.98 -18.34 -28.77
N LEU A 819 25.07 -17.56 -28.82
CA LEU A 819 25.00 -16.11 -28.65
C LEU A 819 24.17 -15.44 -29.75
N SER A 820 24.37 -15.86 -31.01
CA SER A 820 23.63 -15.33 -32.15
C SER A 820 22.14 -15.67 -32.07
N LEU A 821 21.83 -16.90 -31.65
CA LEU A 821 20.49 -17.38 -31.41
C LEU A 821 19.82 -16.61 -30.26
N PHE A 822 20.54 -16.38 -29.15
CA PHE A 822 20.04 -15.56 -28.05
C PHE A 822 19.64 -14.17 -28.53
N VAL A 823 20.49 -13.48 -29.30
CA VAL A 823 20.18 -12.16 -29.86
C VAL A 823 18.93 -12.22 -30.75
N SER A 824 18.82 -13.24 -31.61
CA SER A 824 17.66 -13.40 -32.50
C SER A 824 16.35 -13.67 -31.76
N LEU A 825 16.40 -14.35 -30.61
CA LEU A 825 15.22 -14.74 -29.83
C LEU A 825 14.84 -13.71 -28.75
N SER A 826 15.78 -12.88 -28.32
CA SER A 826 15.60 -11.90 -27.24
C SER A 826 15.06 -10.58 -27.76
N SER A 827 13.86 -10.60 -28.35
CA SER A 827 13.12 -9.37 -28.72
C SER A 827 12.43 -8.69 -27.52
N GLY A 828 12.69 -9.11 -26.26
CA GLY A 828 12.05 -8.57 -25.05
C GLY A 828 12.56 -9.14 -23.70
N ARG A 829 11.86 -8.81 -22.59
CA ARG A 829 12.18 -9.15 -21.18
C ARG A 829 12.06 -10.65 -20.84
N ASN A 830 12.61 -11.55 -21.64
CA ASN A 830 12.57 -12.98 -21.32
C ASN A 830 13.69 -13.34 -20.33
N THR A 831 13.41 -13.21 -19.04
CA THR A 831 14.34 -13.52 -17.95
C THR A 831 14.80 -14.98 -17.97
N GLU A 832 13.98 -15.90 -18.48
CA GLU A 832 14.31 -17.32 -18.58
C GLU A 832 15.52 -17.54 -19.49
N LEU A 833 15.52 -16.97 -20.71
CA LEU A 833 16.62 -17.10 -21.67
C LEU A 833 17.95 -16.57 -21.07
N TYR A 834 17.89 -15.43 -20.38
CA TYR A 834 19.06 -14.85 -19.73
C TYR A 834 19.64 -15.76 -18.65
N THR A 835 18.78 -16.35 -17.79
CA THR A 835 19.23 -17.26 -16.73
C THR A 835 19.84 -18.55 -17.28
N VAL A 836 19.25 -19.11 -18.34
CA VAL A 836 19.74 -20.31 -19.03
C VAL A 836 21.11 -20.03 -19.66
N LEU A 837 21.25 -18.92 -20.39
CA LEU A 837 22.52 -18.52 -20.99
C LEU A 837 23.60 -18.25 -19.94
N LYS A 838 23.27 -17.56 -18.84
CA LYS A 838 24.21 -17.31 -17.74
C LYS A 838 24.70 -18.62 -17.10
N SER A 839 23.81 -19.60 -16.90
CA SER A 839 24.17 -20.93 -16.37
C SER A 839 25.12 -21.69 -17.31
N LEU A 840 24.88 -21.63 -18.62
CA LEU A 840 25.79 -22.17 -19.63
C LEU A 840 27.18 -21.51 -19.53
N PHE A 841 27.23 -20.18 -19.51
CA PHE A 841 28.50 -19.43 -19.46
C PHE A 841 29.26 -19.61 -18.15
N GLN A 842 28.56 -19.82 -17.02
CA GLN A 842 29.19 -20.19 -15.76
C GLN A 842 29.89 -21.55 -15.86
N LYS A 843 29.26 -22.56 -16.48
CA LYS A 843 29.91 -23.87 -16.73
C LYS A 843 31.08 -23.74 -17.71
N PHE A 844 30.90 -22.96 -18.77
CA PHE A 844 31.87 -22.72 -19.84
C PHE A 844 33.11 -21.94 -19.38
N SER A 845 32.99 -21.06 -18.38
CA SER A 845 34.10 -20.23 -17.86
C SER A 845 35.37 -21.01 -17.46
N LYS A 846 35.26 -22.33 -17.27
CA LYS A 846 36.40 -23.23 -17.00
C LYS A 846 37.35 -23.41 -18.20
N HIS A 847 36.91 -23.11 -19.42
CA HIS A 847 37.70 -23.26 -20.65
C HIS A 847 38.29 -21.92 -21.12
N SER A 848 39.35 -21.44 -20.46
CA SER A 848 39.86 -20.06 -20.58
C SER A 848 40.17 -19.58 -22.02
N GLN A 849 40.92 -20.36 -22.81
CA GLN A 849 41.30 -19.95 -24.18
C GLN A 849 40.06 -19.76 -25.08
N LEU A 850 39.18 -20.76 -25.09
CA LEU A 850 37.95 -20.71 -25.86
C LEU A 850 37.02 -19.58 -25.39
N TYR A 851 37.01 -19.28 -24.08
CA TYR A 851 36.26 -18.16 -23.51
C TYR A 851 36.67 -16.82 -24.11
N PHE A 852 37.97 -16.53 -24.19
CA PHE A 852 38.45 -15.26 -24.75
C PHE A 852 38.29 -15.17 -26.27
N GLU A 853 38.35 -16.27 -27.00
CA GLU A 853 38.02 -16.29 -28.44
C GLU A 853 36.55 -15.89 -28.68
N VAL A 854 35.62 -16.46 -27.91
CA VAL A 854 34.19 -16.13 -28.01
C VAL A 854 33.91 -14.71 -27.50
N PHE A 855 34.65 -14.24 -26.48
CA PHE A 855 34.52 -12.87 -25.98
C PHE A 855 35.04 -11.85 -27.01
N ASP A 856 36.16 -12.12 -27.70
CA ASP A 856 36.66 -11.28 -28.79
C ASP A 856 35.63 -11.16 -29.91
N PHE A 857 35.02 -12.28 -30.33
CA PHE A 857 33.91 -12.27 -31.30
C PHE A 857 32.78 -11.34 -30.86
N PHE A 858 32.30 -11.47 -29.62
CA PHE A 858 31.23 -10.61 -29.10
C PHE A 858 31.62 -9.13 -29.13
N THR A 859 32.83 -8.79 -28.66
CA THR A 859 33.26 -7.39 -28.60
C THR A 859 33.57 -6.75 -29.95
N ARG A 860 33.84 -7.53 -31.00
CA ARG A 860 33.91 -7.02 -32.39
C ARG A 860 32.53 -6.77 -32.97
N SER A 861 31.52 -7.53 -32.55
CA SER A 861 30.14 -7.36 -33.01
C SER A 861 29.44 -6.14 -32.42
N ILE A 862 29.90 -5.63 -31.27
CA ILE A 862 29.36 -4.45 -30.57
C ILE A 862 29.29 -3.20 -31.47
N ASP A 863 30.28 -3.00 -32.34
CA ASP A 863 30.44 -1.75 -33.10
C ASP A 863 29.35 -1.57 -34.18
N ALA A 864 28.61 -2.63 -34.52
CA ALA A 864 27.59 -2.65 -35.56
C ALA A 864 26.17 -2.96 -35.04
N VAL A 865 25.92 -2.84 -33.73
CA VAL A 865 24.65 -3.25 -33.10
C VAL A 865 23.52 -2.24 -33.37
N PRO A 866 22.40 -2.66 -33.99
CA PRO A 866 21.20 -1.84 -34.08
C PRO A 866 20.55 -1.60 -32.70
N VAL A 867 19.91 -0.45 -32.52
CA VAL A 867 19.34 0.01 -31.23
C VAL A 867 18.35 -1.00 -30.62
N GLU A 868 17.59 -1.70 -31.45
CA GLU A 868 16.62 -2.73 -31.05
C GLU A 868 17.25 -3.92 -30.29
N PHE A 869 18.53 -4.23 -30.55
CA PHE A 869 19.25 -5.33 -29.90
C PHE A 869 20.08 -4.90 -28.68
N ASN A 870 20.01 -3.61 -28.29
CA ASN A 870 20.81 -3.10 -27.17
C ASN A 870 20.58 -3.85 -25.86
N LEU A 871 19.35 -4.31 -25.59
CA LEU A 871 19.04 -5.06 -24.36
C LEU A 871 19.75 -6.42 -24.35
N SER A 872 19.65 -7.18 -25.43
CA SER A 872 20.26 -8.49 -25.59
C SER A 872 21.77 -8.41 -25.49
N PHE A 873 22.39 -7.42 -26.15
CA PHE A 873 23.82 -7.18 -26.04
C PHE A 873 24.23 -6.70 -24.64
N ALA A 874 23.40 -5.90 -23.95
CA ALA A 874 23.68 -5.51 -22.58
C ALA A 874 23.63 -6.70 -21.61
N GLN A 875 22.69 -7.63 -21.83
CA GLN A 875 22.58 -8.89 -21.11
C GLN A 875 23.79 -9.79 -21.36
N ILE A 876 24.19 -10.00 -22.62
CA ILE A 876 25.40 -10.78 -22.95
C ILE A 876 26.66 -10.15 -22.34
N ALA A 877 26.83 -8.82 -22.46
CA ALA A 877 27.95 -8.11 -21.83
C ALA A 877 27.95 -8.29 -20.30
N SER A 878 26.76 -8.26 -19.67
CA SER A 878 26.62 -8.51 -18.22
C SER A 878 27.07 -9.94 -17.86
N ILE A 879 26.70 -10.93 -18.68
CA ILE A 879 27.11 -12.33 -18.48
C ILE A 879 28.62 -12.47 -18.58
N PHE A 880 29.24 -11.93 -19.64
CA PHE A 880 30.70 -11.93 -19.81
C PHE A 880 31.40 -11.27 -18.62
N LEU A 881 31.01 -10.04 -18.26
CA LEU A 881 31.62 -9.32 -17.14
C LEU A 881 31.47 -10.07 -15.80
N SER A 882 30.37 -10.80 -15.59
CA SER A 882 30.14 -11.55 -14.34
C SER A 882 30.87 -12.90 -14.28
N THR A 883 31.22 -13.48 -15.42
CA THR A 883 31.80 -14.84 -15.54
C THR A 883 33.24 -14.85 -16.05
N VAL A 884 33.80 -13.68 -16.41
CA VAL A 884 35.12 -13.56 -17.02
C VAL A 884 36.22 -14.13 -16.11
N PRO A 885 37.07 -15.04 -16.62
CA PRO A 885 38.24 -15.52 -15.89
C PRO A 885 39.22 -14.37 -15.58
N LYS A 886 39.94 -14.47 -14.46
CA LYS A 886 40.99 -13.50 -14.11
C LYS A 886 42.19 -13.67 -15.04
N ASP A 887 42.29 -12.82 -16.06
CA ASP A 887 43.37 -12.82 -17.05
C ASP A 887 43.83 -11.38 -17.38
N ALA A 888 45.05 -11.22 -17.86
CA ALA A 888 45.59 -9.93 -18.30
C ALA A 888 44.81 -9.36 -19.50
N ASP A 889 44.41 -10.22 -20.44
CA ASP A 889 43.71 -9.86 -21.68
C ASP A 889 42.26 -9.41 -21.44
N ALA A 890 41.67 -9.79 -20.30
CA ALA A 890 40.29 -9.44 -19.93
C ALA A 890 40.04 -7.93 -19.93
N ASN A 891 41.04 -7.10 -19.59
CA ASN A 891 40.88 -5.65 -19.51
C ASN A 891 40.46 -5.00 -20.83
N ARG A 892 40.98 -5.52 -21.96
CA ARG A 892 40.67 -4.99 -23.30
C ARG A 892 39.20 -5.20 -23.62
N TYR A 893 38.69 -6.41 -23.38
CA TYR A 893 37.31 -6.78 -23.66
C TYR A 893 36.33 -6.10 -22.69
N ASN A 894 36.67 -6.04 -21.40
CA ASN A 894 35.88 -5.33 -20.40
C ASN A 894 35.70 -3.86 -20.77
N SER A 895 36.77 -3.19 -21.24
CA SER A 895 36.70 -1.80 -21.67
C SER A 895 35.71 -1.59 -22.83
N LYS A 896 35.67 -2.50 -23.81
CA LYS A 896 34.70 -2.45 -24.90
C LYS A 896 33.26 -2.62 -24.42
N CYS A 897 32.98 -3.51 -23.46
CA CYS A 897 31.65 -3.65 -22.87
C CYS A 897 31.18 -2.38 -22.15
N PHE A 898 32.07 -1.70 -21.44
CA PHE A 898 31.75 -0.45 -20.75
C PHE A 898 31.48 0.69 -21.74
N THR A 899 32.25 0.78 -22.83
CA THR A 899 31.97 1.73 -23.92
C THR A 899 30.61 1.44 -24.56
N PHE A 900 30.28 0.17 -24.80
CA PHE A 900 28.95 -0.22 -25.27
C PHE A 900 27.85 0.22 -24.31
N TYR A 901 28.01 0.03 -22.99
CA TYR A 901 27.03 0.50 -22.02
C TYR A 901 26.74 2.00 -22.11
N VAL A 902 27.77 2.82 -22.33
CA VAL A 902 27.58 4.27 -22.54
C VAL A 902 26.71 4.52 -23.77
N ASN A 903 27.01 3.87 -24.90
CA ASN A 903 26.27 4.05 -26.15
C ASN A 903 24.84 3.51 -26.05
N ALA A 904 24.66 2.34 -25.44
CA ALA A 904 23.37 1.68 -25.31
C ALA A 904 22.38 2.48 -24.45
N LEU A 905 22.86 3.20 -23.43
CA LEU A 905 22.04 4.07 -22.59
C LEU A 905 21.52 5.32 -23.32
N GLN A 906 22.18 5.74 -24.40
CA GLN A 906 21.75 6.90 -25.17
C GLN A 906 20.39 6.66 -25.86
N SER A 907 20.02 5.41 -26.10
CA SER A 907 18.72 5.03 -26.69
C SER A 907 17.52 5.40 -25.81
N GLY A 908 17.73 5.65 -24.51
CA GLY A 908 16.64 5.96 -23.58
C GLY A 908 15.73 4.77 -23.26
N ASN A 909 16.16 3.53 -23.52
CA ASN A 909 15.39 2.36 -23.14
C ASN A 909 15.57 2.03 -21.64
N GLU A 910 14.50 2.12 -20.86
CA GLU A 910 14.50 1.86 -19.42
C GLU A 910 15.02 0.46 -19.05
N CYS A 911 14.67 -0.56 -19.82
CA CYS A 911 15.08 -1.94 -19.55
C CYS A 911 16.59 -2.10 -19.69
N VAL A 912 17.17 -1.43 -20.70
CA VAL A 912 18.63 -1.39 -20.91
C VAL A 912 19.30 -0.70 -19.74
N ALA A 913 18.74 0.43 -19.29
CA ALA A 913 19.29 1.16 -18.15
C ALA A 913 19.27 0.35 -16.85
N MET A 914 18.14 -0.28 -16.53
CA MET A 914 18.02 -1.14 -15.36
C MET A 914 19.00 -2.32 -15.41
N GLN A 915 19.14 -2.99 -16.56
CA GLN A 915 20.06 -4.11 -16.73
C GLN A 915 21.52 -3.68 -16.49
N ILE A 916 21.95 -2.57 -17.10
CA ILE A 916 23.33 -2.07 -17.01
C ILE A 916 23.65 -1.63 -15.58
N LEU A 917 22.80 -0.82 -14.95
CA LEU A 917 23.05 -0.28 -13.61
C LEU A 917 23.03 -1.39 -12.55
N THR A 918 22.11 -2.35 -12.65
CA THR A 918 22.09 -3.52 -11.75
C THR A 918 23.35 -4.36 -11.91
N SER A 919 23.77 -4.63 -13.15
CA SER A 919 25.01 -5.36 -13.42
C SER A 919 26.23 -4.64 -12.82
N LEU A 920 26.37 -3.33 -13.01
CA LEU A 920 27.49 -2.56 -12.47
C LEU A 920 27.53 -2.54 -10.95
N LYS A 921 26.37 -2.40 -10.30
CA LYS A 921 26.26 -2.47 -8.83
C LYS A 921 26.79 -3.81 -8.31
N ASP A 922 26.38 -4.92 -8.93
CA ASP A 922 26.81 -6.26 -8.53
C ASP A 922 28.31 -6.47 -8.81
N LEU A 923 28.80 -6.03 -9.96
CA LEU A 923 30.20 -6.17 -10.36
C LEU A 923 31.15 -5.41 -9.44
N LEU A 924 30.78 -4.21 -8.97
CA LEU A 924 31.61 -3.39 -8.07
C LEU A 924 31.97 -4.11 -6.76
N THR A 925 31.12 -5.07 -6.35
CA THR A 925 31.28 -5.89 -5.14
C THR A 925 31.84 -7.27 -5.48
N ASN A 926 31.19 -8.01 -6.38
CA ASN A 926 31.49 -9.42 -6.67
C ASN A 926 32.73 -9.62 -7.57
N GLN A 927 33.05 -8.63 -8.42
CA GLN A 927 34.18 -8.69 -9.36
C GLN A 927 35.04 -7.41 -9.27
N SER A 928 35.37 -7.00 -8.04
CA SER A 928 36.07 -5.74 -7.74
C SER A 928 37.41 -5.54 -8.46
N TRP A 929 38.07 -6.63 -8.89
CA TRP A 929 39.33 -6.60 -9.63
C TRP A 929 39.20 -6.05 -11.06
N ILE A 930 38.00 -6.09 -11.67
CA ILE A 930 37.75 -5.53 -13.01
C ILE A 930 37.96 -4.01 -13.01
N PHE A 931 37.57 -3.35 -11.92
CA PHE A 931 37.53 -1.89 -11.83
C PHE A 931 38.92 -1.28 -11.60
N LYS A 932 39.68 -1.11 -12.69
CA LYS A 932 40.83 -0.18 -12.75
C LYS A 932 40.34 1.27 -12.82
N GLN A 933 41.24 2.23 -12.64
CA GLN A 933 40.90 3.67 -12.67
C GLN A 933 40.08 4.06 -13.92
N ASN A 934 40.49 3.62 -15.11
CA ASN A 934 39.76 3.91 -16.36
C ASN A 934 38.30 3.43 -16.32
N LEU A 935 38.04 2.18 -15.92
CA LEU A 935 36.68 1.64 -15.89
C LEU A 935 35.81 2.30 -14.81
N LEU A 936 36.41 2.78 -13.70
CA LEU A 936 35.69 3.58 -12.71
C LEU A 936 35.28 4.94 -13.27
N GLU A 937 36.17 5.60 -14.04
CA GLU A 937 35.84 6.85 -14.74
C GLU A 937 34.70 6.62 -15.75
N ILE A 938 34.75 5.54 -16.54
CA ILE A 938 33.66 5.17 -17.46
C ILE A 938 32.38 4.82 -16.69
N THR A 939 32.46 4.18 -15.52
CA THR A 939 31.27 3.89 -14.69
C THR A 939 30.56 5.17 -14.25
N LEU A 940 31.32 6.21 -13.88
CA LEU A 940 30.73 7.52 -13.55
C LEU A 940 30.09 8.18 -14.77
N VAL A 941 30.67 8.01 -15.97
CA VAL A 941 30.06 8.45 -17.24
C VAL A 941 28.76 7.69 -17.50
N ILE A 942 28.74 6.36 -17.33
CA ILE A 942 27.55 5.52 -17.48
C ILE A 942 26.42 6.00 -16.56
N VAL A 943 26.71 6.20 -15.27
CA VAL A 943 25.72 6.72 -14.31
C VAL A 943 25.19 8.08 -14.75
N LYS A 944 26.07 8.99 -15.18
CA LYS A 944 25.66 10.31 -15.66
C LYS A 944 24.77 10.24 -16.89
N THR A 945 25.10 9.40 -17.88
CA THR A 945 24.29 9.22 -19.09
C THR A 945 22.92 8.64 -18.75
N GLY A 946 22.84 7.67 -17.83
CA GLY A 946 21.58 7.15 -17.32
C GLY A 946 20.72 8.24 -16.64
N LEU A 947 21.35 9.07 -15.81
CA LEU A 947 20.66 10.19 -15.15
C LEU A 947 20.13 11.22 -16.16
N GLN A 948 20.86 11.54 -17.24
CA GLN A 948 20.37 12.49 -18.25
C GLN A 948 19.05 12.07 -18.91
N LYS A 949 18.74 10.77 -18.92
CA LYS A 949 17.50 10.20 -19.45
C LYS A 949 16.47 9.89 -18.37
N LEU A 950 16.73 10.24 -17.11
CA LEU A 950 15.89 9.85 -15.96
C LEU A 950 14.43 10.22 -16.14
N ASN A 951 14.14 11.42 -16.62
CA ASN A 951 12.76 11.89 -16.81
C ASN A 951 11.98 11.11 -17.89
N SER A 952 12.67 10.37 -18.78
CA SER A 952 12.02 9.51 -19.78
C SER A 952 11.65 8.11 -19.25
N PHE A 953 12.09 7.76 -18.04
CA PHE A 953 11.81 6.46 -17.44
C PHE A 953 10.55 6.52 -16.56
N ALA A 954 9.79 5.43 -16.51
CA ALA A 954 8.66 5.30 -15.60
C ALA A 954 9.14 5.11 -14.15
N ASN A 955 10.18 4.30 -13.95
CA ASN A 955 10.76 3.96 -12.64
C ASN A 955 11.94 4.87 -12.26
N GLN A 956 11.71 6.19 -12.23
CA GLN A 956 12.74 7.20 -11.95
C GLN A 956 13.40 7.01 -10.58
N GLU A 957 12.62 6.67 -9.56
CA GLU A 957 13.07 6.46 -8.18
C GLU A 957 14.10 5.34 -8.07
N GLN A 958 13.81 4.19 -8.66
CA GLN A 958 14.68 3.03 -8.59
C GLN A 958 15.99 3.27 -9.35
N ILE A 959 15.94 3.88 -10.53
CA ILE A 959 17.15 4.21 -11.32
C ILE A 959 18.00 5.25 -10.59
N TYR A 960 17.36 6.24 -9.96
CA TYR A 960 18.04 7.24 -9.14
C TYR A 960 18.74 6.59 -7.94
N ILE A 961 18.03 5.76 -7.18
CA ILE A 961 18.58 5.06 -6.01
C ILE A 961 19.73 4.14 -6.45
N LEU A 962 19.57 3.34 -7.51
CA LEU A 962 20.66 2.50 -8.05
C LEU A 962 21.88 3.34 -8.45
N SER A 963 21.67 4.49 -9.08
CA SER A 963 22.73 5.43 -9.44
C SER A 963 23.49 5.95 -8.21
N THR A 964 22.77 6.36 -7.15
CA THR A 964 23.40 6.78 -5.89
C THR A 964 24.19 5.64 -5.23
N GLN A 965 23.66 4.41 -5.28
CA GLN A 965 24.31 3.22 -4.74
C GLN A 965 25.61 2.88 -5.47
N ILE A 966 25.63 2.97 -6.80
CA ILE A 966 26.85 2.73 -7.61
C ILE A 966 27.95 3.72 -7.22
N VAL A 967 27.64 5.02 -7.16
CA VAL A 967 28.63 6.04 -6.76
C VAL A 967 29.08 5.84 -5.31
N SER A 968 28.16 5.47 -4.42
CA SER A 968 28.47 5.13 -3.04
C SER A 968 29.42 3.92 -2.95
N HIS A 969 29.17 2.85 -3.71
CA HIS A 969 30.05 1.68 -3.79
C HIS A 969 31.44 2.05 -4.34
N ILE A 970 31.54 2.95 -5.31
CA ILE A 970 32.83 3.46 -5.76
C ILE A 970 33.57 4.17 -4.62
N LEU A 971 32.88 5.02 -3.85
CA LEU A 971 33.46 5.74 -2.71
C LEU A 971 33.82 4.81 -1.53
N LEU A 972 33.09 3.72 -1.32
CA LEU A 972 33.35 2.78 -0.21
C LEU A 972 34.39 1.72 -0.57
N TYR A 973 34.39 1.22 -1.82
CA TYR A 973 35.23 0.10 -2.23
C TYR A 973 36.45 0.49 -3.06
N HIS A 974 36.41 1.61 -3.77
CA HIS A 974 37.42 1.97 -4.79
C HIS A 974 38.00 3.39 -4.64
N ARG A 975 37.78 4.08 -3.51
CA ARG A 975 38.14 5.50 -3.29
C ARG A 975 39.57 5.87 -3.70
N PHE A 976 40.56 5.06 -3.34
CA PHE A 976 41.97 5.34 -3.64
C PHE A 976 42.24 5.48 -5.14
N LYS A 977 41.51 4.74 -5.99
CA LYS A 977 41.66 4.76 -7.44
C LYS A 977 41.10 6.02 -8.10
N ILE A 978 40.32 6.84 -7.37
CA ILE A 978 39.68 8.08 -7.87
C ILE A 978 40.14 9.34 -7.15
N ALA A 979 41.21 9.26 -6.34
CA ALA A 979 41.69 10.32 -5.46
C ALA A 979 42.03 11.66 -6.15
N THR A 980 42.32 11.66 -7.46
CA THR A 980 42.66 12.87 -8.23
C THR A 980 41.52 13.30 -9.17
N ARG A 981 40.34 12.67 -9.08
CA ARG A 981 39.22 12.80 -10.02
C ARG A 981 37.91 13.23 -9.36
N HIS A 982 37.99 13.94 -8.23
CA HIS A 982 36.83 14.43 -7.47
C HIS A 982 35.84 15.24 -8.34
N HIS A 983 36.33 15.95 -9.36
CA HIS A 983 35.49 16.69 -10.29
C HIS A 983 34.48 15.80 -11.05
N LEU A 984 34.83 14.55 -11.39
CA LEU A 984 33.91 13.61 -12.05
C LEU A 984 32.81 13.17 -11.09
N VAL A 985 33.17 12.82 -9.86
CA VAL A 985 32.22 12.43 -8.80
C VAL A 985 31.26 13.58 -8.52
N LEU A 986 31.78 14.79 -8.37
CA LEU A 986 30.96 15.97 -8.05
C LEU A 986 30.06 16.40 -9.20
N ASN A 987 30.46 16.14 -10.44
CA ASN A 987 29.59 16.34 -11.60
C ASN A 987 28.37 15.42 -11.53
N VAL A 988 28.56 14.14 -11.18
CA VAL A 988 27.45 13.18 -10.96
C VAL A 988 26.61 13.61 -9.75
N MET A 989 27.24 13.99 -8.63
CA MET A 989 26.54 14.49 -7.43
C MET A 989 25.70 15.75 -7.69
N SER A 990 26.21 16.68 -8.51
CA SER A 990 25.46 17.88 -8.89
C SER A 990 24.28 17.54 -9.79
N SER A 991 24.45 16.53 -10.66
CA SER A 991 23.39 16.04 -11.54
C SER A 991 22.28 15.36 -10.73
N LEU A 992 22.65 14.53 -9.76
CA LEU A 992 21.72 13.90 -8.81
C LEU A 992 20.94 14.96 -8.00
N LEU A 993 21.64 15.96 -7.45
CA LEU A 993 21.01 17.03 -6.67
C LEU A 993 19.98 17.83 -7.49
N LYS A 994 20.28 18.08 -8.77
CA LYS A 994 19.36 18.77 -9.67
C LYS A 994 18.01 18.05 -9.78
N TYR A 995 18.00 16.71 -9.87
CA TYR A 995 16.77 15.93 -9.97
C TYR A 995 15.95 15.97 -8.68
N LEU A 996 16.56 16.09 -7.51
CA LEU A 996 15.82 16.30 -6.25
C LEU A 996 15.24 17.71 -6.14
N ALA A 997 15.84 18.69 -6.82
CA ALA A 997 15.35 20.06 -6.84
C ALA A 997 14.23 20.26 -7.87
N ASP A 998 14.26 19.50 -8.98
CA ASP A 998 13.35 19.66 -10.11
C ASP A 998 11.92 19.23 -9.74
N GLY A 999 11.05 20.23 -9.50
CA GLY A 999 9.63 20.04 -9.15
C GLY A 999 8.80 19.29 -10.20
N THR A 1000 9.33 19.08 -11.41
CA THR A 1000 8.68 18.25 -12.44
C THR A 1000 8.97 16.76 -12.29
N SER A 1001 9.94 16.39 -11.45
CA SER A 1001 10.29 15.00 -11.20
C SER A 1001 9.48 14.43 -10.03
N LYS A 1002 9.16 13.13 -10.11
CA LYS A 1002 8.59 12.38 -8.98
C LYS A 1002 9.52 12.33 -7.76
N LEU A 1003 10.78 12.74 -7.92
CA LEU A 1003 11.82 12.72 -6.89
C LEU A 1003 11.77 13.95 -5.96
N SER A 1004 11.14 15.04 -6.39
CA SER A 1004 11.09 16.31 -5.67
C SER A 1004 10.36 16.26 -4.32
N SER A 1005 9.55 15.23 -4.10
CA SER A 1005 8.87 14.93 -2.83
C SER A 1005 9.32 13.61 -2.18
N ASN A 1006 10.24 12.86 -2.81
CA ASN A 1006 10.60 11.52 -2.36
C ASN A 1006 11.72 11.56 -1.29
N THR A 1007 11.34 11.24 -0.05
CA THR A 1007 12.23 11.24 1.11
C THR A 1007 13.31 10.15 1.04
N GLU A 1008 13.05 9.03 0.39
CA GLU A 1008 14.01 7.92 0.27
C GLU A 1008 15.15 8.27 -0.70
N ALA A 1009 14.81 8.86 -1.85
CA ALA A 1009 15.78 9.37 -2.80
C ALA A 1009 16.64 10.50 -2.19
N ALA A 1010 16.01 11.42 -1.45
CA ALA A 1010 16.68 12.47 -0.70
C ALA A 1010 17.64 11.91 0.36
N SER A 1011 17.19 10.91 1.13
CA SER A 1011 18.01 10.21 2.12
C SER A 1011 19.17 9.45 1.50
N ALA A 1012 18.96 8.80 0.36
CA ALA A 1012 20.02 8.10 -0.38
C ALA A 1012 21.11 9.09 -0.86
N TYR A 1013 20.70 10.28 -1.30
CA TYR A 1013 21.63 11.36 -1.64
C TYR A 1013 22.37 11.90 -0.41
N ALA A 1014 21.69 12.12 0.72
CA ALA A 1014 22.32 12.58 1.96
C ALA A 1014 23.38 11.59 2.48
N ARG A 1015 23.09 10.28 2.41
CA ARG A 1015 24.07 9.23 2.73
C ARG A 1015 25.26 9.24 1.76
N LEU A 1016 25.00 9.39 0.47
CA LEU A 1016 26.05 9.49 -0.54
C LEU A 1016 26.96 10.71 -0.28
N LEU A 1017 26.38 11.85 0.08
CA LEU A 1017 27.10 13.07 0.42
C LEU A 1017 27.92 12.93 1.71
N SER A 1018 27.37 12.22 2.70
CA SER A 1018 28.09 11.86 3.93
C SER A 1018 29.27 10.94 3.63
N ASN A 1019 29.08 9.89 2.82
CA ASN A 1019 30.16 9.01 2.36
C ASN A 1019 31.25 9.73 1.54
N LEU A 1020 30.92 10.85 0.89
CA LEU A 1020 31.90 11.69 0.22
C LEU A 1020 32.73 12.49 1.24
N CYS A 1021 32.07 13.08 2.24
CA CYS A 1021 32.69 13.96 3.24
C CYS A 1021 33.47 13.19 4.33
N GLU A 1022 33.04 11.96 4.63
CA GLU A 1022 33.57 11.11 5.70
C GLU A 1022 34.20 9.84 5.13
N PRO A 1023 35.52 9.88 4.83
CA PRO A 1023 36.18 8.71 4.32
C PRO A 1023 36.39 7.64 5.40
N SER A 1024 35.77 6.47 5.22
CA SER A 1024 36.01 5.25 6.01
C SER A 1024 37.49 4.83 6.00
N GLU A 1025 38.09 4.67 7.19
CA GLU A 1025 39.44 4.18 7.36
C GLU A 1025 39.48 2.66 7.15
N ARG A 1026 40.20 2.18 6.13
CA ARG A 1026 40.54 0.75 6.04
C ARG A 1026 41.81 0.49 6.82
N VAL A 1027 41.66 -0.20 7.95
CA VAL A 1027 42.76 -0.79 8.72
C VAL A 1027 43.41 -1.87 7.87
N GLY A 1028 44.46 -1.52 7.11
CA GLY A 1028 45.07 -2.48 6.17
C GLY A 1028 46.45 -2.11 5.63
N ASP A 1029 46.76 -0.84 5.40
CA ASP A 1029 48.09 -0.46 4.91
C ASP A 1029 48.93 0.16 6.03
N LYS A 1030 50.02 -0.52 6.37
CA LYS A 1030 51.09 -0.04 7.25
C LYS A 1030 51.72 1.22 6.65
N MET A 1031 51.18 2.40 6.98
CA MET A 1031 51.77 3.69 6.61
C MET A 1031 52.38 4.37 7.84
N PHE A 1032 53.70 4.50 7.85
CA PHE A 1032 54.51 5.18 8.86
C PHE A 1032 54.47 6.72 8.74
N HIS A 1033 53.29 7.35 8.72
CA HIS A 1033 53.19 8.81 8.73
C HIS A 1033 52.04 9.32 9.63
N LEU A 1034 52.31 10.41 10.35
CA LEU A 1034 51.47 11.08 11.37
C LEU A 1034 50.17 11.74 10.84
N THR A 1035 49.78 11.53 9.58
CA THR A 1035 48.52 12.03 9.02
C THR A 1035 47.66 10.88 8.54
N THR A 1036 46.48 10.69 9.13
CA THR A 1036 45.49 9.71 8.66
C THR A 1036 45.14 9.97 7.20
N SER A 1037 45.04 8.91 6.39
CA SER A 1037 44.69 8.98 4.97
C SER A 1037 43.38 9.76 4.76
N ALA A 1038 42.43 9.64 5.69
CA ALA A 1038 41.20 10.41 5.77
C ALA A 1038 41.42 11.94 5.76
N SER A 1039 42.41 12.44 6.51
CA SER A 1039 42.74 13.88 6.59
C SER A 1039 43.29 14.42 5.28
N TYR A 1040 44.11 13.61 4.59
CA TYR A 1040 44.64 13.94 3.27
C TYR A 1040 43.53 14.04 2.21
N PHE A 1041 42.58 13.09 2.19
CA PHE A 1041 41.42 13.13 1.30
C PHE A 1041 40.52 14.34 1.54
N LYS A 1042 40.21 14.65 2.81
CA LYS A 1042 39.41 15.84 3.17
C LYS A 1042 40.06 17.11 2.63
N LYS A 1043 41.39 17.25 2.73
CA LYS A 1043 42.13 18.41 2.21
C LYS A 1043 42.01 18.56 0.68
N LEU A 1044 42.05 17.46 -0.07
CA LEU A 1044 41.88 17.48 -1.53
C LEU A 1044 40.43 17.78 -1.95
N LEU A 1045 39.45 17.27 -1.19
CA LEU A 1045 38.02 17.43 -1.48
C LEU A 1045 37.52 18.88 -1.29
N ARG A 1046 38.02 19.60 -0.28
CA ARG A 1046 37.57 20.97 0.10
C ARG A 1046 37.37 21.91 -1.08
N LYS A 1047 38.37 22.00 -1.97
CA LYS A 1047 38.36 22.92 -3.12
C LYS A 1047 37.16 22.69 -4.03
N HIS A 1048 36.78 21.42 -4.21
CA HIS A 1048 35.69 21.06 -5.11
C HIS A 1048 34.32 21.05 -4.42
N LEU A 1049 34.28 20.82 -3.11
CA LEU A 1049 33.04 20.80 -2.33
C LEU A 1049 32.35 22.17 -2.25
N SER A 1050 33.13 23.26 -2.32
CA SER A 1050 32.64 24.64 -2.41
C SER A 1050 31.71 24.87 -3.63
N VAL A 1051 32.03 24.23 -4.76
CA VAL A 1051 31.23 24.30 -5.99
C VAL A 1051 29.89 23.59 -5.81
N LEU A 1052 29.89 22.43 -5.16
CA LEU A 1052 28.66 21.68 -4.89
C LEU A 1052 27.74 22.45 -3.93
N LEU A 1053 28.30 23.14 -2.93
CA LEU A 1053 27.51 23.98 -2.01
C LEU A 1053 26.87 25.16 -2.75
N SER A 1054 27.63 25.79 -3.66
CA SER A 1054 27.11 26.86 -4.52
C SER A 1054 25.96 26.35 -5.42
N ASN A 1055 26.10 25.15 -5.98
CA ASN A 1055 25.05 24.51 -6.78
C ASN A 1055 23.79 24.21 -5.96
N TYR A 1056 23.93 23.75 -4.71
CA TYR A 1056 22.79 23.55 -3.81
C TYR A 1056 22.01 24.85 -3.57
N ILE A 1057 22.72 25.94 -3.26
CA ILE A 1057 22.11 27.26 -3.04
C ILE A 1057 21.37 27.73 -4.30
N TYR A 1058 22.01 27.60 -5.46
CA TYR A 1058 21.39 27.94 -6.73
C TYR A 1058 20.11 27.12 -7.01
N PHE A 1059 20.16 25.80 -6.80
CA PHE A 1059 19.01 24.94 -7.02
C PHE A 1059 17.88 25.21 -6.03
N ASN A 1060 18.19 25.52 -4.77
CA ASN A 1060 17.20 25.87 -3.77
C ASN A 1060 16.46 27.16 -4.17
N LEU A 1061 17.18 28.18 -4.64
CA LEU A 1061 16.58 29.44 -5.07
C LEU A 1061 15.80 29.35 -6.40
N LYS A 1062 16.25 28.48 -7.31
CA LYS A 1062 15.66 28.35 -8.64
C LYS A 1062 14.44 27.43 -8.66
N TYR A 1063 14.52 26.28 -8.02
CA TYR A 1063 13.51 25.23 -8.13
C TYR A 1063 12.72 25.01 -6.83
N THR A 1064 13.25 25.44 -5.68
CA THR A 1064 12.65 25.28 -4.34
C THR A 1064 12.43 23.82 -3.96
N PHE A 1065 13.33 23.26 -3.15
CA PHE A 1065 13.13 21.92 -2.61
C PHE A 1065 11.86 21.88 -1.75
N THR A 1066 11.09 20.80 -1.83
CA THR A 1066 10.01 20.56 -0.85
C THR A 1066 10.61 20.50 0.55
N ARG A 1067 9.84 20.91 1.56
CA ARG A 1067 10.33 20.92 2.95
C ARG A 1067 10.86 19.55 3.38
N THR A 1068 10.12 18.48 3.08
CA THR A 1068 10.49 17.10 3.42
C THR A 1068 11.81 16.66 2.78
N VAL A 1069 12.04 16.98 1.51
CA VAL A 1069 13.29 16.67 0.81
C VAL A 1069 14.44 17.53 1.32
N ASN A 1070 14.20 18.83 1.56
CA ASN A 1070 15.22 19.74 2.08
C ASN A 1070 15.69 19.30 3.48
N ASP A 1071 14.76 18.94 4.36
CA ASP A 1071 15.03 18.42 5.69
C ASP A 1071 15.83 17.10 5.63
N ALA A 1072 15.48 16.19 4.71
CA ALA A 1072 16.19 14.92 4.53
C ALA A 1072 17.61 15.08 3.94
N ILE A 1073 17.84 16.09 3.10
CA ILE A 1073 19.18 16.38 2.52
C ILE A 1073 20.08 17.11 3.54
N MET A 1074 19.49 17.86 4.47
CA MET A 1074 20.20 18.76 5.38
C MET A 1074 21.36 18.11 6.15
N PRO A 1075 21.26 16.88 6.70
CA PRO A 1075 22.39 16.21 7.36
C PRO A 1075 23.62 16.09 6.45
N GLY A 1076 23.41 15.80 5.16
CA GLY A 1076 24.50 15.73 4.19
C GLY A 1076 25.14 17.10 3.92
N ILE A 1077 24.33 18.18 3.88
CA ILE A 1077 24.82 19.55 3.69
C ILE A 1077 25.65 20.00 4.90
N TYR A 1078 25.24 19.65 6.11
CA TYR A 1078 26.02 19.92 7.32
C TYR A 1078 27.36 19.18 7.31
N SER A 1079 27.42 17.95 6.81
CA SER A 1079 28.69 17.23 6.58
C SER A 1079 29.63 17.99 5.64
N MET A 1080 29.10 18.73 4.65
CA MET A 1080 29.93 19.58 3.78
C MET A 1080 30.52 20.77 4.53
N PHE A 1081 29.72 21.48 5.32
CA PHE A 1081 30.18 22.60 6.13
C PHE A 1081 31.27 22.18 7.12
N THR A 1082 31.19 20.97 7.68
CA THR A 1082 32.21 20.41 8.58
C THR A 1082 33.56 20.16 7.87
N VAL A 1083 33.55 19.85 6.57
CA VAL A 1083 34.79 19.62 5.80
C VAL A 1083 35.42 20.92 5.28
N LEU A 1084 34.60 21.91 4.89
CA LEU A 1084 35.03 23.19 4.33
C LEU A 1084 35.77 24.06 5.36
N SER A 1085 36.84 24.74 4.94
CA SER A 1085 37.51 25.73 5.80
C SER A 1085 36.95 27.14 5.55
N GLN A 1086 37.34 28.09 6.41
CA GLN A 1086 36.93 29.49 6.27
C GLN A 1086 37.29 30.11 4.92
N ASN A 1087 38.38 29.66 4.29
CA ASN A 1087 38.79 30.17 2.99
C ASN A 1087 37.80 29.74 1.88
N GLU A 1088 37.41 28.47 1.83
CA GLU A 1088 36.44 28.00 0.83
C GLU A 1088 35.04 28.57 1.07
N LEU A 1089 34.64 28.78 2.33
CA LEU A 1089 33.37 29.42 2.66
C LEU A 1089 33.29 30.89 2.18
N ARG A 1090 34.42 31.61 2.17
CA ARG A 1090 34.49 32.95 1.56
C ARG A 1090 34.32 32.89 0.03
N VAL A 1091 34.96 31.92 -0.62
CA VAL A 1091 34.82 31.72 -2.07
C VAL A 1091 33.36 31.46 -2.47
N VAL A 1092 32.63 30.67 -1.69
CA VAL A 1092 31.18 30.46 -1.91
C VAL A 1092 30.39 31.76 -1.75
N ASN A 1093 30.70 32.56 -0.73
CA ASN A 1093 30.01 33.84 -0.55
C ASN A 1093 30.24 34.80 -1.74
N ASP A 1094 31.46 34.86 -2.25
CA ASP A 1094 31.83 35.80 -3.32
C ASP A 1094 31.28 35.39 -4.69
N SER A 1095 31.01 34.10 -4.92
CA SER A 1095 30.46 33.57 -6.18
C SER A 1095 28.93 33.72 -6.31
N LEU A 1096 28.24 34.16 -5.26
CA LEU A 1096 26.78 34.27 -5.21
C LEU A 1096 26.28 35.70 -5.53
N ASP A 1097 25.10 35.78 -6.15
CA ASP A 1097 24.36 37.03 -6.33
C ASP A 1097 23.70 37.50 -5.01
N TYR A 1098 22.99 38.63 -5.03
CA TYR A 1098 22.41 39.20 -3.81
C TYR A 1098 21.42 38.24 -3.12
N GLY A 1099 20.59 37.54 -3.90
CA GLY A 1099 19.65 36.54 -3.39
C GLY A 1099 20.38 35.31 -2.82
N GLY A 1100 21.39 34.80 -3.52
CA GLY A 1100 22.27 33.73 -3.07
C GLY A 1100 22.98 34.05 -1.75
N LYS A 1101 23.53 35.25 -1.60
CA LYS A 1101 24.22 35.70 -0.38
C LYS A 1101 23.30 35.76 0.83
N ALA A 1102 22.07 36.26 0.65
CA ALA A 1102 21.08 36.30 1.71
C ALA A 1102 20.72 34.89 2.19
N PHE A 1103 20.45 33.97 1.25
CA PHE A 1103 20.15 32.57 1.55
C PHE A 1103 21.33 31.86 2.24
N TYR A 1104 22.54 32.03 1.71
CA TYR A 1104 23.76 31.43 2.26
C TYR A 1104 24.02 31.82 3.72
N LYS A 1105 23.76 33.10 4.08
CA LYS A 1105 23.93 33.59 5.45
C LYS A 1105 22.98 32.89 6.42
N THR A 1106 21.71 32.71 6.04
CA THR A 1106 20.73 31.95 6.83
C THR A 1106 21.19 30.51 7.00
N LEU A 1107 21.52 29.83 5.90
CA LEU A 1107 21.97 28.43 5.91
C LEU A 1107 23.22 28.21 6.79
N TYR A 1108 24.18 29.16 6.77
CA TYR A 1108 25.37 29.07 7.58
C TYR A 1108 25.11 29.29 9.08
N ASN A 1109 24.13 30.13 9.44
CA ASN A 1109 23.71 30.29 10.82
C ASN A 1109 22.99 29.04 11.33
N ASP A 1110 22.08 28.48 10.54
CA ASP A 1110 21.38 27.23 10.88
C ASP A 1110 22.38 26.08 11.11
N TYR A 1111 23.42 25.98 10.28
CA TYR A 1111 24.53 25.05 10.50
C TYR A 1111 25.25 25.27 11.85
N LYS A 1112 25.50 26.52 12.25
CA LYS A 1112 26.15 26.81 13.54
C LYS A 1112 25.28 26.44 14.74
N ASP A 1113 23.97 26.58 14.60
CA ASP A 1113 23.02 26.36 15.68
C ASP A 1113 22.65 24.89 15.84
N HIS A 1114 22.52 24.15 14.72
CA HIS A 1114 21.97 22.80 14.70
C HIS A 1114 22.92 21.73 14.12
N GLY A 1115 23.89 22.10 13.28
CA GLY A 1115 24.74 21.15 12.55
C GLY A 1115 26.17 21.00 13.09
N LYS A 1116 26.66 21.98 13.85
CA LYS A 1116 27.98 21.94 14.48
C LYS A 1116 27.87 21.32 15.87
N TRP A 1117 28.52 20.18 16.08
CA TRP A 1117 28.68 19.60 17.42
C TRP A 1117 29.31 20.67 18.34
N LYS A 1118 28.53 21.10 19.33
CA LYS A 1118 29.03 21.90 20.45
C LYS A 1118 29.43 20.88 21.51
N ASP A 1119 30.74 20.67 21.69
CA ASP A 1119 31.24 19.92 22.84
C ASP A 1119 30.70 20.60 24.11
N GLN A 1120 29.90 19.87 24.89
CA GLN A 1120 29.75 20.10 26.32
C GLN A 1120 30.80 19.28 27.04
#